data_AF-A0A9P0CR16-F1
#
_entry.id   AF-A0A9P0CR16-F1
#
_cell.length_a   1.000
_cell.length_b   1.000
_cell.length_c   1.000
_cell.angle_alpha   90.00
_cell.angle_beta   90.00
_cell.angle_gamma   90.00
#
_symmetry.space_group_name_H-M   'P 1'
#
loop_
_entity.id
_entity.type
_entity.pdbx_description
1 polymer ?
#
loop_
_entity_poly.entity_id
_entity_poly.type
_entity_poly.pdbx_seq_one_letter_code
_entity_poly.pdbx_strand_id
1 'polypeptide(L)'
;MNEQSSSSVFTNDNIEKAVPSEWKYKVINKVVFGSPSKLEVCIKVSLYTIAEIEKWIEALEEKTQCSYSIQMTKKTVGEKVLFKRRYHCRVKTNLNKCYPDLKSGFKNAKKCPSKLSITLMHIKKKKYRGKYPPDPEMPCIVDYVITHNHSLNIAAKFRKVTRNVQETMNRLFRVGHSASTVYEILRIDAQINNPNTYEELLVNRSVCPDRNYCHKWFNEYKKEHGTIDVKDKTFVSKRLQEFNIEVNEECGKIEIMDDGFVIVLCPPLFKRVHQYIKSPSEVVFVAAINPADNDGSKAFFLMTHSECGALPLGIIITSSENSELITAGLNTLKVLVGDTMFFGRKEGPQLFLVDDCEAVQMAINTVWPETNILFCSLHILHSLWKYLLCSKNGINKDEPINFFKQFRMIMYADTVDECNQCYSEAMLSAANHPNYLQILEAYWDKRDMWTMSYRNCLLPSDNLKINSLEKMMCLLREPMFHRMRSFNVIQLVDFLLTKFVDFYTLRLLDAANNRLIRDMSRKIPLPPDVKDLEQVNSYLYLVPSIKLPYIRYYVNIEIVACTCLKYTTGYICNHIGWLLTMFLSYQDQIEDHNVREIFQKTATGERFLPEQPYEVFQETEELDPKMKYAEPESKVVEQLIIAGNEVIKLQIVNDEVDPNVSMPMQISNLPYVSGVLVPVVTDEQALEAAENVNQELFGTFSGFLKKSPLLVGPVLQRMLNKTKSLNSVEDFLVACQKFNEDGTPS
;
A
#
# COMPACT_ATOMS: atom_id res chain seq x y z
N MET A 1 7.73 -29.17 -27.21
CA MET A 1 6.85 -29.67 -28.29
C MET A 1 6.00 -28.52 -28.79
N ASN A 2 5.82 -28.44 -30.10
CA ASN A 2 5.20 -27.34 -30.84
C ASN A 2 3.77 -27.03 -30.37
N GLU A 3 3.54 -25.85 -29.80
CA GLU A 3 2.20 -25.25 -29.81
C GLU A 3 1.94 -24.68 -31.20
N GLN A 4 0.90 -25.24 -31.82
CA GLN A 4 0.43 -24.90 -33.16
C GLN A 4 0.03 -23.42 -33.22
N SER A 5 0.55 -22.75 -34.26
CA SER A 5 0.11 -21.45 -34.72
C SER A 5 -1.37 -21.48 -35.12
N SER A 6 -2.26 -21.09 -34.21
CA SER A 6 -3.63 -20.75 -34.57
C SER A 6 -3.62 -19.43 -35.35
N SER A 7 -3.92 -19.50 -36.64
CA SER A 7 -4.19 -18.32 -37.45
C SER A 7 -5.46 -17.65 -36.90
N SER A 8 -5.30 -16.56 -36.15
CA SER A 8 -6.44 -15.78 -35.67
C SER A 8 -7.24 -15.23 -36.85
N VAL A 9 -8.43 -15.77 -37.07
CA VAL A 9 -9.37 -15.27 -38.07
C VAL A 9 -9.97 -13.98 -37.53
N PHE A 10 -9.69 -12.84 -38.17
CA PHE A 10 -10.28 -11.56 -37.80
C PHE A 10 -11.78 -11.52 -38.17
N THR A 11 -12.69 -11.50 -37.20
CA THR A 11 -14.16 -11.43 -37.38
C THR A 11 -14.68 -9.98 -37.39
N ASN A 12 -15.99 -9.78 -37.55
CA ASN A 12 -16.63 -8.46 -37.38
C ASN A 12 -16.64 -8.02 -35.91
N ASP A 13 -16.67 -8.98 -34.98
CA ASP A 13 -16.59 -8.74 -33.54
C ASP A 13 -15.30 -7.99 -33.15
N ASN A 14 -14.20 -8.21 -33.87
CA ASN A 14 -12.96 -7.44 -33.63
C ASN A 14 -13.13 -5.95 -33.90
N ILE A 15 -14.02 -5.57 -34.83
CA ILE A 15 -14.32 -4.18 -35.16
C ILE A 15 -15.26 -3.60 -34.10
N GLU A 16 -16.30 -4.33 -33.73
CA GLU A 16 -17.25 -3.92 -32.68
C GLU A 16 -16.57 -3.76 -31.30
N LYS A 17 -15.60 -4.62 -30.98
CA LYS A 17 -14.78 -4.51 -29.77
C LYS A 17 -13.83 -3.32 -29.82
N ALA A 18 -13.40 -2.88 -31.00
CA ALA A 18 -12.41 -1.81 -31.14
C ALA A 18 -13.01 -0.42 -31.38
N VAL A 19 -14.19 -0.31 -32.01
CA VAL A 19 -14.81 0.97 -32.37
C VAL A 19 -15.84 1.39 -31.31
N PRO A 20 -15.86 2.66 -30.87
CA PRO A 20 -16.87 3.17 -29.94
C PRO A 20 -18.30 2.98 -30.47
N SER A 21 -19.20 2.45 -29.64
CA SER A 21 -20.59 2.15 -30.01
C SER A 21 -21.54 3.36 -29.89
N GLU A 22 -21.11 4.43 -29.20
CA GLU A 22 -21.89 5.66 -29.01
C GLU A 22 -22.14 6.42 -30.32
N TRP A 23 -21.30 6.20 -31.35
CA TRP A 23 -21.45 6.83 -32.67
C TRP A 23 -21.88 5.82 -33.71
N LYS A 24 -22.82 6.22 -34.58
CA LYS A 24 -23.19 5.43 -35.74
C LYS A 24 -22.00 5.35 -36.69
N TYR A 25 -21.63 4.13 -37.08
CA TYR A 25 -20.59 3.90 -38.06
C TYR A 25 -21.01 2.87 -39.10
N LYS A 26 -20.41 2.97 -40.28
CA LYS A 26 -20.54 2.01 -41.38
C LYS A 26 -19.17 1.54 -41.82
N VAL A 27 -18.95 0.23 -41.80
CA VAL A 27 -17.72 -0.38 -42.34
C VAL A 27 -17.77 -0.30 -43.86
N ILE A 28 -16.76 0.33 -44.46
CA ILE A 28 -16.66 0.55 -45.90
C ILE A 28 -15.70 -0.47 -46.52
N ASN A 29 -14.62 -0.78 -45.81
CA ASN A 29 -13.59 -1.70 -46.29
C ASN A 29 -12.91 -2.39 -45.11
N LYS A 30 -12.53 -3.66 -45.31
CA LYS A 30 -11.80 -4.48 -44.36
C LYS A 30 -10.68 -5.20 -45.11
N VAL A 31 -9.44 -5.01 -44.68
CA VAL A 31 -8.26 -5.61 -45.32
C VAL A 31 -7.42 -6.29 -44.25
N VAL A 32 -7.07 -7.56 -44.48
CA VAL A 32 -6.09 -8.28 -43.67
C VAL A 32 -4.78 -8.35 -44.45
N PHE A 33 -3.67 -7.93 -43.86
CA PHE A 33 -2.38 -7.84 -44.56
C PHE A 33 -1.16 -8.08 -43.66
N GLY A 34 -0.04 -8.48 -44.27
CA GLY A 34 1.26 -8.65 -43.61
C GLY A 34 1.43 -9.98 -42.85
N SER A 35 2.68 -10.20 -42.39
CA SER A 35 3.06 -11.31 -41.50
C SER A 35 3.81 -10.74 -40.28
N PRO A 36 3.29 -10.88 -39.04
CA PRO A 36 1.97 -11.43 -38.68
C PRO A 36 0.80 -10.60 -39.25
N SER A 37 -0.38 -11.22 -39.36
CA SER A 37 -1.58 -10.66 -39.96
C SER A 37 -2.09 -9.42 -39.20
N LYS A 38 -2.39 -8.36 -39.94
CA LYS A 38 -2.91 -7.09 -39.40
C LYS A 38 -4.27 -6.79 -40.01
N LEU A 39 -5.18 -6.27 -39.20
CA LEU A 39 -6.51 -5.85 -39.61
C LEU A 39 -6.55 -4.32 -39.78
N GLU A 40 -6.78 -3.87 -41.01
CA GLU A 40 -7.13 -2.48 -41.33
C GLU A 40 -8.60 -2.38 -41.72
N VAL A 41 -9.27 -1.39 -41.14
CA VAL A 41 -10.67 -1.11 -41.36
C VAL A 41 -10.82 0.34 -41.75
N CYS A 42 -11.60 0.59 -42.80
CA CYS A 42 -12.04 1.92 -43.18
C CYS A 42 -13.53 2.05 -42.80
N ILE A 43 -13.84 2.98 -41.92
CA ILE A 43 -15.22 3.23 -41.46
C ILE A 43 -15.63 4.68 -41.75
N LYS A 44 -16.93 4.86 -42.03
CA LYS A 44 -17.62 6.16 -42.00
C LYS A 44 -18.25 6.32 -40.63
N VAL A 45 -18.12 7.49 -40.01
CA VAL A 45 -18.63 7.77 -38.66
C VAL A 45 -19.40 9.09 -38.67
N SER A 46 -20.48 9.15 -37.90
CA SER A 46 -21.30 10.34 -37.69
C SER A 46 -20.61 11.37 -36.77
N LEU A 47 -19.52 11.97 -37.25
CA LEU A 47 -18.75 13.03 -36.56
C LEU A 47 -18.69 14.28 -37.43
N TYR A 48 -19.07 15.43 -36.88
CA TYR A 48 -19.29 16.68 -37.62
C TYR A 48 -18.31 17.79 -37.24
N THR A 49 -17.74 17.74 -36.04
CA THR A 49 -16.85 18.79 -35.50
C THR A 49 -15.51 18.23 -35.02
N ILE A 50 -14.50 19.10 -34.87
CA ILE A 50 -13.20 18.71 -34.31
C ILE A 50 -13.35 18.27 -32.84
N ALA A 51 -14.21 18.93 -32.07
CA ALA A 51 -14.48 18.56 -30.67
C ALA A 51 -15.12 17.17 -30.55
N GLU A 52 -16.05 16.81 -31.44
CA GLU A 52 -16.61 15.45 -31.50
C GLU A 52 -15.56 14.40 -31.87
N ILE A 53 -14.63 14.73 -32.77
CA ILE A 53 -13.51 13.83 -33.11
C ILE A 53 -12.62 13.59 -31.90
N GLU A 54 -12.34 14.62 -31.09
CA GLU A 54 -11.54 14.47 -29.87
C GLU A 54 -12.26 13.58 -28.84
N LYS A 55 -13.56 13.78 -28.62
CA LYS A 55 -14.38 12.88 -27.79
C LYS A 55 -14.42 11.44 -28.31
N TRP A 56 -14.54 11.25 -29.63
CA TRP A 56 -14.52 9.93 -30.25
C TRP A 56 -13.18 9.22 -30.03
N ILE A 57 -12.06 9.95 -30.10
CA ILE A 57 -10.74 9.39 -29.78
C ILE A 57 -10.65 9.02 -28.31
N GLU A 58 -11.13 9.86 -27.39
CA GLU A 58 -11.15 9.53 -25.96
C GLU A 58 -11.94 8.24 -25.69
N ALA A 59 -13.13 8.10 -26.29
CA ALA A 59 -13.93 6.87 -26.20
C ALA A 59 -13.22 5.66 -26.84
N LEU A 60 -12.50 5.87 -27.95
CA LEU A 60 -11.67 4.83 -28.57
C LEU A 60 -10.53 4.39 -27.65
N GLU A 61 -9.82 5.34 -27.04
CA GLU A 61 -8.70 5.07 -26.13
C GLU A 61 -9.17 4.37 -24.84
N GLU A 62 -10.39 4.66 -24.38
CA GLU A 62 -11.00 3.97 -23.24
C GLU A 62 -11.44 2.56 -23.63
N LYS A 63 -12.17 2.40 -24.74
CA LYS A 63 -12.63 1.07 -25.17
C LYS A 63 -11.48 0.11 -25.49
N THR A 64 -10.40 0.61 -26.08
CA THR A 64 -9.23 -0.21 -26.47
C THR A 64 -8.12 -0.26 -25.42
N GLN A 65 -8.25 0.50 -24.32
CA GLN A 65 -7.24 0.66 -23.28
C GLN A 65 -5.84 1.05 -23.84
N CYS A 66 -5.81 1.74 -25.00
CA CYS A 66 -4.60 2.11 -25.73
C CYS A 66 -4.64 3.58 -26.17
N SER A 67 -3.63 4.38 -25.77
CA SER A 67 -3.56 5.79 -26.19
C SER A 67 -2.81 6.02 -27.51
N TYR A 68 -3.20 7.07 -28.22
CA TYR A 68 -2.65 7.45 -29.52
C TYR A 68 -1.94 8.82 -29.46
N SER A 69 -0.74 8.89 -30.06
CA SER A 69 0.01 10.15 -30.24
C SER A 69 -0.21 10.71 -31.64
N ILE A 70 -0.20 12.03 -31.76
CA ILE A 70 -0.29 12.69 -33.07
C ILE A 70 1.02 12.40 -33.82
N GLN A 71 0.89 11.76 -34.98
CA GLN A 71 2.01 11.57 -35.90
C GLN A 71 2.20 12.81 -36.76
N MET A 72 1.10 13.34 -37.28
CA MET A 72 1.09 14.50 -38.18
C MET A 72 -0.31 15.09 -38.25
N THR A 73 -0.39 16.42 -38.10
CA THR A 73 -1.58 17.19 -38.50
C THR A 73 -1.33 17.70 -39.92
N LYS A 74 -2.19 17.33 -40.87
CA LYS A 74 -2.05 17.81 -42.25
C LYS A 74 -2.68 19.19 -42.36
N LYS A 75 -1.93 20.17 -42.90
CA LYS A 75 -2.50 21.47 -43.29
C LYS A 75 -3.57 21.23 -44.35
N THR A 76 -4.81 21.61 -44.06
CA THR A 76 -5.97 21.47 -44.94
C THR A 76 -6.19 22.79 -45.68
N VAL A 77 -5.47 22.98 -46.79
CA VAL A 77 -5.51 24.23 -47.59
C VAL A 77 -6.59 24.18 -48.69
N GLY A 78 -7.55 23.24 -48.60
CA GLY A 78 -8.50 22.97 -49.68
C GLY A 78 -9.95 22.82 -49.21
N GLU A 79 -10.89 23.23 -50.06
CA GLU A 79 -12.34 23.26 -49.83
C GLU A 79 -13.03 21.88 -49.65
N LYS A 80 -12.28 20.79 -49.57
CA LYS A 80 -12.82 19.41 -49.54
C LYS A 80 -12.71 18.75 -48.17
N VAL A 81 -11.66 19.06 -47.42
CA VAL A 81 -11.31 18.40 -46.16
C VAL A 81 -11.18 19.49 -45.11
N LEU A 82 -12.04 19.44 -44.09
CA LEU A 82 -12.03 20.38 -42.98
C LEU A 82 -10.88 20.07 -42.02
N PHE A 83 -10.67 18.78 -41.75
CA PHE A 83 -9.68 18.32 -40.79
C PHE A 83 -9.07 16.99 -41.22
N LYS A 84 -7.75 16.86 -41.08
CA LYS A 84 -7.07 15.58 -41.27
C LYS A 84 -5.88 15.42 -40.33
N ARG A 85 -5.92 14.36 -39.53
CA ARG A 85 -4.85 14.05 -38.58
C ARG A 85 -4.56 12.56 -38.59
N ARG A 86 -3.27 12.25 -38.51
CA ARG A 86 -2.77 10.87 -38.38
C ARG A 86 -2.22 10.68 -36.99
N TYR A 87 -2.50 9.51 -36.45
CA TYR A 87 -2.09 9.07 -35.14
C TYR A 87 -1.44 7.69 -35.22
N HIS A 88 -0.59 7.41 -34.24
CA HIS A 88 0.00 6.09 -34.02
C HIS A 88 -0.05 5.76 -32.54
N CYS A 89 -0.02 4.47 -32.21
CA CYS A 89 -0.02 4.03 -30.81
C CYS A 89 1.13 4.69 -30.01
N ARG A 90 0.85 5.20 -28.81
CA ARG A 90 1.78 5.96 -27.97
C ARG A 90 2.96 5.13 -27.45
N VAL A 91 2.78 3.81 -27.33
CA VAL A 91 3.85 2.84 -26.98
C VAL A 91 5.05 2.98 -27.92
N LYS A 92 4.79 3.18 -29.22
CA LYS A 92 5.83 3.38 -30.24
C LYS A 92 6.64 4.66 -30.02
N THR A 93 6.04 5.74 -29.52
CA THR A 93 6.75 7.02 -29.29
C THR A 93 7.67 6.95 -28.08
N ASN A 94 7.20 6.38 -26.98
CA ASN A 94 7.85 6.52 -25.67
C ASN A 94 8.92 5.45 -25.40
N LEU A 95 8.77 4.22 -25.91
CA LEU A 95 9.82 3.21 -25.78
C LEU A 95 11.12 3.63 -26.49
N ASN A 96 11.04 4.44 -27.55
CA ASN A 96 12.22 4.99 -28.22
C ASN A 96 12.93 6.08 -27.41
N LYS A 97 12.22 6.77 -26.50
CA LYS A 97 12.76 7.89 -25.70
C LYS A 97 13.25 7.45 -24.33
N CYS A 98 12.48 6.62 -23.64
CA CYS A 98 12.73 6.30 -22.23
C CYS A 98 13.68 5.12 -22.03
N TYR A 99 13.84 4.26 -23.04
CA TYR A 99 14.58 3.00 -22.89
C TYR A 99 15.26 2.58 -24.20
N PRO A 100 16.41 3.18 -24.55
CA PRO A 100 17.15 2.82 -25.75
C PRO A 100 17.56 1.34 -25.73
N ASP A 101 18.04 0.82 -24.59
CA ASP A 101 18.70 -0.49 -24.46
C ASP A 101 17.88 -1.55 -23.71
N LEU A 102 16.69 -1.89 -24.21
CA LEU A 102 15.85 -2.93 -23.59
C LEU A 102 16.23 -4.36 -24.02
N LYS A 103 16.08 -5.30 -23.06
CA LYS A 103 16.06 -6.75 -23.28
C LYS A 103 14.98 -7.15 -24.32
N SER A 104 15.20 -8.28 -25.00
CA SER A 104 14.56 -8.72 -26.25
C SER A 104 13.03 -8.59 -26.33
N GLY A 105 12.28 -8.75 -25.23
CA GLY A 105 10.81 -8.69 -25.21
C GLY A 105 10.19 -7.32 -25.56
N PHE A 106 10.87 -6.20 -25.28
CA PHE A 106 10.33 -4.85 -25.56
C PHE A 106 10.72 -4.30 -26.95
N LYS A 107 11.64 -4.97 -27.66
CA LYS A 107 12.11 -4.53 -28.99
C LYS A 107 10.97 -4.53 -30.02
N ASN A 108 10.03 -5.47 -29.91
CA ASN A 108 8.89 -5.60 -30.83
C ASN A 108 7.83 -4.50 -30.61
N ALA A 109 7.55 -4.12 -29.36
CA ALA A 109 6.57 -3.08 -29.02
C ALA A 109 6.93 -1.68 -29.57
N LYS A 110 8.22 -1.39 -29.77
CA LYS A 110 8.72 -0.15 -30.40
C LYS A 110 8.18 0.05 -31.84
N LYS A 111 7.76 -1.03 -32.51
CA LYS A 111 7.27 -1.00 -33.90
C LYS A 111 5.77 -1.33 -33.99
N CYS A 112 4.99 -0.94 -32.98
CA CYS A 112 3.54 -1.16 -32.97
C CYS A 112 2.88 -0.72 -34.30
N PRO A 113 2.14 -1.62 -34.98
CA PRO A 113 1.56 -1.35 -36.28
C PRO A 113 0.26 -0.53 -36.21
N SER A 114 -0.38 -0.47 -35.05
CA SER A 114 -1.63 0.26 -34.83
C SER A 114 -1.49 1.76 -35.14
N LYS A 115 -2.37 2.23 -36.03
CA LYS A 115 -2.40 3.58 -36.60
C LYS A 115 -3.83 3.97 -36.89
N LEU A 116 -4.08 5.27 -36.79
CA LEU A 116 -5.41 5.83 -36.96
C LEU A 116 -5.30 7.10 -37.81
N SER A 117 -6.08 7.19 -38.88
CA SER A 117 -6.13 8.36 -39.77
C SER A 117 -7.56 8.85 -39.85
N ILE A 118 -7.82 10.03 -39.31
CA ILE A 118 -9.15 10.63 -39.28
C ILE A 118 -9.21 11.76 -40.29
N THR A 119 -10.23 11.75 -41.15
CA THR A 119 -10.48 12.76 -42.18
C THR A 119 -11.94 13.23 -42.11
N LEU A 120 -12.14 14.50 -41.75
CA LEU A 120 -13.44 15.17 -41.78
C LEU A 120 -13.64 15.88 -43.11
N MET A 121 -14.73 15.56 -43.83
CA MET A 121 -15.01 16.11 -45.16
C MET A 121 -16.06 17.23 -45.13
N HIS A 122 -16.02 18.09 -46.15
CA HIS A 122 -17.01 19.14 -46.34
C HIS A 122 -18.29 18.58 -47.00
N ILE A 123 -19.44 18.67 -46.33
CA ILE A 123 -20.72 18.06 -46.78
C ILE A 123 -21.26 18.71 -48.07
N LYS A 124 -21.02 20.02 -48.26
CA LYS A 124 -21.70 20.82 -49.31
C LYS A 124 -21.22 20.67 -50.77
N LYS A 125 -20.32 19.73 -51.12
CA LYS A 125 -19.77 19.63 -52.49
C LYS A 125 -20.45 18.56 -53.37
N LYS A 126 -21.04 19.00 -54.49
CA LYS A 126 -21.77 18.19 -55.49
C LYS A 126 -20.91 17.30 -56.41
N LYS A 127 -19.59 17.49 -56.50
CA LYS A 127 -18.70 16.71 -57.38
C LYS A 127 -17.48 16.20 -56.62
N TYR A 128 -17.48 14.91 -56.28
CA TYR A 128 -16.37 14.22 -55.64
C TYR A 128 -15.76 13.19 -56.60
N ARG A 129 -14.42 13.16 -56.69
CA ARG A 129 -13.65 12.24 -57.57
C ARG A 129 -12.69 11.32 -56.78
N GLY A 130 -12.97 11.06 -55.50
CA GLY A 130 -12.18 10.15 -54.66
C GLY A 130 -12.86 8.80 -54.43
N LYS A 131 -12.12 7.85 -53.83
CA LYS A 131 -12.58 6.47 -53.59
C LYS A 131 -13.84 6.36 -52.72
N TYR A 132 -14.03 7.30 -51.77
CA TYR A 132 -15.16 7.31 -50.84
C TYR A 132 -15.81 8.71 -50.77
N PRO A 133 -17.00 8.92 -51.35
CA PRO A 133 -17.66 10.23 -51.37
C PRO A 133 -18.17 10.66 -49.99
N PRO A 134 -18.30 11.99 -49.74
CA PRO A 134 -18.88 12.53 -48.52
C PRO A 134 -20.29 12.02 -48.32
N ASP A 135 -20.56 11.50 -47.14
CA ASP A 135 -21.88 11.10 -46.69
C ASP A 135 -22.41 12.22 -45.78
N PRO A 136 -23.56 12.85 -46.10
CA PRO A 136 -24.13 13.88 -45.24
C PRO A 136 -24.43 13.40 -43.81
N GLU A 137 -24.75 12.11 -43.61
CA GLU A 137 -25.05 11.52 -42.30
C GLU A 137 -23.80 11.03 -41.56
N MET A 138 -22.72 10.72 -42.31
CA MET A 138 -21.44 10.23 -41.77
C MET A 138 -20.24 10.87 -42.48
N PRO A 139 -20.00 12.18 -42.28
CA PRO A 139 -19.03 12.93 -43.08
C PRO A 139 -17.57 12.67 -42.70
N CYS A 140 -17.30 11.92 -41.63
CA CYS A 140 -15.97 11.57 -41.17
C CYS A 140 -15.57 10.17 -41.63
N ILE A 141 -14.38 10.05 -42.24
CA ILE A 141 -13.76 8.77 -42.59
C ILE A 141 -12.62 8.49 -41.63
N VAL A 142 -12.60 7.27 -41.10
CA VAL A 142 -11.57 6.78 -40.20
C VAL A 142 -10.93 5.53 -40.82
N ASP A 143 -9.64 5.63 -41.11
CA ASP A 143 -8.81 4.47 -41.45
C ASP A 143 -8.09 4.01 -40.17
N TYR A 144 -8.38 2.79 -39.71
CA TYR A 144 -7.89 2.28 -38.43
C TYR A 144 -7.26 0.89 -38.59
N VAL A 145 -5.97 0.79 -38.25
CA VAL A 145 -5.27 -0.48 -38.07
C VAL A 145 -5.43 -0.91 -36.63
N ILE A 146 -6.28 -1.90 -36.38
CA ILE A 146 -6.69 -2.33 -35.03
C ILE A 146 -5.58 -3.14 -34.33
N THR A 147 -4.74 -3.83 -35.09
CA THR A 147 -3.78 -4.78 -34.53
C THR A 147 -2.66 -4.11 -33.74
N HIS A 148 -2.43 -4.58 -32.52
CA HIS A 148 -1.30 -4.24 -31.65
C HIS A 148 -0.32 -5.42 -31.55
N ASN A 149 0.95 -5.15 -31.24
CA ASN A 149 1.98 -6.18 -31.05
C ASN A 149 2.61 -6.13 -29.64
N HIS A 150 1.88 -5.54 -28.71
CA HIS A 150 2.24 -5.42 -27.30
C HIS A 150 1.00 -5.75 -26.46
N SER A 151 1.21 -6.20 -25.23
CA SER A 151 0.12 -6.45 -24.28
C SER A 151 -0.50 -5.14 -23.77
N LEU A 152 -1.68 -5.26 -23.15
CA LEU A 152 -2.35 -4.15 -22.47
C LEU A 152 -1.53 -3.61 -21.30
N ASN A 153 -0.82 -4.49 -20.56
CA ASN A 153 0.06 -4.07 -19.45
C ASN A 153 1.18 -3.12 -19.90
N ILE A 154 1.73 -3.32 -21.10
CA ILE A 154 2.71 -2.38 -21.67
C ILE A 154 2.01 -1.09 -22.10
N ALA A 155 0.82 -1.18 -22.70
CA ALA A 155 0.05 -0.03 -23.14
C ALA A 155 -0.34 0.90 -21.99
N ALA A 156 -0.78 0.32 -20.86
CA ALA A 156 -1.20 0.98 -19.63
C ALA A 156 -0.16 2.01 -19.14
N LYS A 157 1.12 1.65 -19.17
CA LYS A 157 2.25 2.54 -18.77
C LYS A 157 2.39 3.81 -19.61
N PHE A 158 1.82 3.82 -20.82
CA PHE A 158 1.95 4.94 -21.75
C PHE A 158 0.61 5.62 -22.05
N ARG A 159 -0.47 5.24 -21.37
CA ARG A 159 -1.77 5.90 -21.52
C ARG A 159 -1.69 7.38 -21.14
N LYS A 160 -2.54 8.19 -21.78
CA LYS A 160 -2.71 9.61 -21.43
C LYS A 160 -3.38 9.69 -20.06
N VAL A 161 -2.94 10.65 -19.27
CA VAL A 161 -3.59 10.94 -17.99
C VAL A 161 -4.98 11.46 -18.30
N THR A 162 -5.99 10.90 -17.65
CA THR A 162 -7.38 11.30 -17.90
C THR A 162 -7.62 12.72 -17.41
N ARG A 163 -8.64 13.36 -17.98
CA ARG A 163 -9.07 14.70 -17.57
C ARG A 163 -9.48 14.74 -16.10
N ASN A 164 -10.19 13.71 -15.63
CA ASN A 164 -10.59 13.61 -14.22
C ASN A 164 -9.37 13.63 -13.27
N VAL A 165 -8.32 12.87 -13.61
CA VAL A 165 -7.07 12.88 -12.82
C VAL A 165 -6.37 14.23 -12.91
N GLN A 166 -6.32 14.87 -14.08
CA GLN A 166 -5.76 16.22 -14.21
C GLN A 166 -6.52 17.26 -13.37
N GLU A 167 -7.85 17.20 -13.35
CA GLU A 167 -8.70 18.07 -12.54
C GLU A 167 -8.48 17.81 -11.04
N THR A 168 -8.33 16.55 -10.65
CA THR A 168 -7.96 16.16 -9.28
C THR A 168 -6.60 16.72 -8.89
N MET A 169 -5.59 16.60 -9.77
CA MET A 169 -4.26 17.17 -9.54
C MET A 169 -4.33 18.69 -9.37
N ASN A 170 -5.09 19.38 -10.23
CA ASN A 170 -5.26 20.84 -10.15
C ASN A 170 -5.97 21.25 -8.85
N ARG A 171 -6.98 20.49 -8.40
CA ARG A 171 -7.62 20.70 -7.09
C ARG A 171 -6.61 20.59 -5.96
N LEU A 172 -5.81 19.51 -5.95
CA LEU A 172 -4.80 19.30 -4.91
C LEU A 172 -3.71 20.39 -4.96
N PHE A 173 -3.31 20.84 -6.15
CA PHE A 173 -2.37 21.95 -6.28
C PHE A 173 -2.94 23.24 -5.72
N ARG A 174 -4.23 23.55 -5.97
CA ARG A 174 -4.92 24.70 -5.35
C ARG A 174 -4.90 24.66 -3.83
N VAL A 175 -4.91 23.45 -3.27
CA VAL A 175 -4.82 23.24 -1.82
C VAL A 175 -3.40 23.42 -1.26
N GLY A 176 -2.38 23.46 -2.11
CA GLY A 176 -0.98 23.60 -1.69
C GLY A 176 -0.21 22.29 -1.67
N HIS A 177 -0.75 21.21 -2.27
CA HIS A 177 0.02 19.98 -2.46
C HIS A 177 1.14 20.17 -3.49
N SER A 178 2.32 19.64 -3.17
CA SER A 178 3.41 19.48 -4.12
C SER A 178 3.15 18.34 -5.11
N ALA A 179 3.89 18.31 -6.22
CA ALA A 179 3.87 17.20 -7.16
C ALA A 179 4.10 15.82 -6.51
N SER A 180 4.99 15.73 -5.51
CA SER A 180 5.26 14.47 -4.81
C SER A 180 4.09 14.05 -3.93
N THR A 181 3.49 14.98 -3.21
CA THR A 181 2.33 14.68 -2.34
C THR A 181 1.08 14.36 -3.16
N VAL A 182 0.88 14.99 -4.32
CA VAL A 182 -0.19 14.63 -5.26
C VAL A 182 -0.02 13.22 -5.78
N TYR A 183 1.19 12.85 -6.18
CA TYR A 183 1.49 11.47 -6.58
C TYR A 183 1.14 10.48 -5.47
N GLU A 184 1.49 10.78 -4.22
CA GLU A 184 1.13 9.92 -3.08
C GLU A 184 -0.39 9.85 -2.86
N ILE A 185 -1.13 10.97 -2.90
CA ILE A 185 -2.59 10.97 -2.76
C ILE A 185 -3.27 10.15 -3.84
N LEU A 186 -2.87 10.25 -5.11
CA LEU A 186 -3.46 9.45 -6.18
C LEU A 186 -3.27 7.95 -5.97
N ARG A 187 -2.13 7.55 -5.35
CA ARG A 187 -1.92 6.15 -4.94
C ARG A 187 -2.77 5.76 -3.73
N ILE A 188 -3.01 6.68 -2.80
CA ILE A 188 -3.94 6.46 -1.69
C ILE A 188 -5.34 6.22 -2.25
N ASP A 189 -5.79 7.07 -3.18
CA ASP A 189 -7.09 6.95 -3.83
C ASP A 189 -7.26 5.63 -4.58
N ALA A 190 -6.25 5.23 -5.36
CA ALA A 190 -6.28 3.93 -6.02
C ALA A 190 -6.37 2.78 -4.99
N GLN A 191 -5.66 2.88 -3.86
CA GLN A 191 -5.64 1.84 -2.83
C GLN A 191 -6.98 1.74 -2.08
N ILE A 192 -7.55 2.88 -1.70
CA ILE A 192 -8.80 2.96 -0.94
C ILE A 192 -9.98 2.52 -1.80
N ASN A 193 -10.07 3.07 -3.02
CA ASN A 193 -11.24 2.86 -3.88
C ASN A 193 -11.20 1.52 -4.63
N ASN A 194 -10.00 0.98 -4.91
CA ASN A 194 -9.83 -0.19 -5.77
C ASN A 194 -8.74 -1.13 -5.23
N PRO A 195 -8.91 -1.70 -4.02
CA PRO A 195 -7.89 -2.51 -3.36
C PRO A 195 -7.53 -3.80 -4.13
N ASN A 196 -8.49 -4.39 -4.86
CA ASN A 196 -8.30 -5.64 -5.61
C ASN A 196 -7.47 -5.41 -6.88
N THR A 197 -7.75 -4.33 -7.60
CA THR A 197 -7.05 -3.97 -8.85
C THR A 197 -5.97 -2.91 -8.64
N TYR A 198 -5.60 -2.64 -7.38
CA TYR A 198 -4.67 -1.57 -7.02
C TYR A 198 -3.33 -1.66 -7.77
N GLU A 199 -2.77 -2.86 -7.90
CA GLU A 199 -1.49 -3.07 -8.58
C GLU A 199 -1.58 -2.76 -10.07
N GLU A 200 -2.68 -3.13 -10.72
CA GLU A 200 -2.95 -2.82 -12.11
C GLU A 200 -3.10 -1.31 -12.33
N LEU A 201 -3.80 -0.65 -11.40
CA LEU A 201 -3.99 0.81 -11.43
C LEU A 201 -2.68 1.58 -11.24
N LEU A 202 -1.74 1.07 -10.45
CA LEU A 202 -0.41 1.68 -10.32
C LEU A 202 0.38 1.68 -11.63
N VAL A 203 0.18 0.65 -12.46
CA VAL A 203 0.84 0.53 -13.78
C VAL A 203 0.10 1.36 -14.83
N ASN A 204 -1.20 1.58 -14.63
CA ASN A 204 -2.03 2.35 -15.54
C ASN A 204 -1.83 3.87 -15.37
N ARG A 205 -1.02 4.44 -16.26
CA ARG A 205 -0.68 5.86 -16.30
C ARG A 205 -1.90 6.78 -16.47
N SER A 206 -3.04 6.28 -16.98
CA SER A 206 -4.24 7.12 -17.12
C SER A 206 -4.87 7.47 -15.77
N VAL A 207 -4.72 6.58 -14.79
CA VAL A 207 -5.28 6.70 -13.43
C VAL A 207 -4.18 7.12 -12.45
N CYS A 208 -3.05 6.42 -12.44
CA CYS A 208 -1.90 6.71 -11.58
C CYS A 208 -0.73 7.24 -12.44
N PRO A 209 -0.62 8.56 -12.66
CA PRO A 209 0.47 9.13 -13.44
C PRO A 209 1.83 8.89 -12.78
N ASP A 210 2.88 8.83 -13.60
CA ASP A 210 4.25 8.74 -13.12
C ASP A 210 4.70 10.02 -12.41
N ARG A 211 5.67 9.90 -11.49
CA ARG A 211 6.17 11.03 -10.69
C ARG A 211 6.65 12.20 -11.54
N ASN A 212 7.31 11.94 -12.67
CA ASN A 212 7.81 12.98 -13.57
C ASN A 212 6.66 13.77 -14.21
N TYR A 213 5.57 13.11 -14.58
CA TYR A 213 4.36 13.77 -15.06
C TYR A 213 3.77 14.70 -14.00
N CYS A 214 3.66 14.25 -12.74
CA CYS A 214 3.17 15.10 -11.65
C CYS A 214 4.02 16.37 -11.49
N HIS A 215 5.35 16.24 -11.55
CA HIS A 215 6.25 17.39 -11.49
C HIS A 215 6.09 18.34 -12.69
N LYS A 216 5.97 17.79 -13.89
CA LYS A 216 5.75 18.59 -15.10
C LYS A 216 4.43 19.36 -15.01
N TRP A 217 3.34 18.67 -14.64
CA TRP A 217 2.00 19.25 -14.51
C TRP A 217 1.97 20.34 -13.44
N PHE A 218 2.63 20.10 -12.29
CA PHE A 218 2.76 21.12 -11.23
C PHE A 218 3.52 22.36 -11.71
N ASN A 219 4.59 22.20 -12.48
CA ASN A 219 5.33 23.34 -13.03
C ASN A 219 4.52 24.12 -14.06
N GLU A 220 3.67 23.46 -14.85
CA GLU A 220 2.73 24.12 -15.77
C GLU A 220 1.68 24.90 -14.98
N TYR A 221 1.04 24.27 -13.98
CA TYR A 221 0.10 24.92 -13.07
C TYR A 221 0.71 26.15 -12.38
N LYS A 222 1.92 26.03 -11.84
CA LYS A 222 2.65 27.12 -11.17
C LYS A 222 2.94 28.30 -12.10
N LYS A 223 3.23 28.06 -13.38
CA LYS A 223 3.42 29.13 -14.37
C LYS A 223 2.13 29.91 -14.63
N GLU A 224 0.99 29.23 -14.61
CA GLU A 224 -0.31 29.83 -14.87
C GLU A 224 -0.90 30.53 -13.64
N HIS A 225 -0.72 29.96 -12.44
CA HIS A 225 -1.43 30.37 -11.22
C HIS A 225 -0.52 30.97 -10.14
N GLY A 226 0.81 30.95 -10.31
CA GLY A 226 1.78 31.42 -9.33
C GLY A 226 2.12 30.40 -8.24
N THR A 227 2.94 30.83 -7.27
CA THR A 227 3.26 30.07 -6.05
C THR A 227 2.18 30.26 -5.01
N ILE A 228 1.72 29.16 -4.41
CA ILE A 228 0.94 29.21 -3.17
C ILE A 228 1.92 29.35 -2.01
N ASP A 229 1.68 30.33 -1.15
CA ASP A 229 2.41 30.44 0.10
C ASP A 229 1.85 29.42 1.10
N VAL A 230 2.58 28.32 1.27
CA VAL A 230 2.25 27.23 2.19
C VAL A 230 2.42 27.63 3.67
N LYS A 231 2.93 28.82 3.97
CA LYS A 231 3.00 29.38 5.33
C LYS A 231 1.82 30.27 5.68
N ASP A 232 0.95 30.56 4.71
CA ASP A 232 -0.20 31.42 4.94
C ASP A 232 -1.26 30.68 5.78
N LYS A 233 -1.33 30.99 7.07
CA LYS A 233 -2.30 30.41 8.01
C LYS A 233 -3.75 30.78 7.68
N THR A 234 -3.98 31.87 6.93
CA THR A 234 -5.34 32.23 6.47
C THR A 234 -5.88 31.17 5.51
N PHE A 235 -4.99 30.47 4.80
CA PHE A 235 -5.34 29.34 3.95
C PHE A 235 -5.94 28.17 4.75
N VAL A 236 -5.33 27.81 5.89
CA VAL A 236 -5.85 26.75 6.76
C VAL A 236 -7.22 27.13 7.29
N SER A 237 -7.36 28.35 7.82
CA SER A 237 -8.63 28.84 8.35
C SER A 237 -9.75 28.78 7.31
N LYS A 238 -9.47 29.25 6.08
CA LYS A 238 -10.41 29.18 4.97
C LYS A 238 -10.77 27.73 4.61
N ARG A 239 -9.79 26.82 4.55
CA ARG A 239 -10.05 25.41 4.22
C ARG A 239 -10.94 24.73 5.26
N LEU A 240 -10.72 25.01 6.55
CA LEU A 240 -11.57 24.52 7.64
C LEU A 240 -13.01 25.05 7.49
N GLN A 241 -13.17 26.33 7.18
CA GLN A 241 -14.49 26.93 6.94
C GLN A 241 -15.20 26.30 5.74
N GLU A 242 -14.49 26.12 4.61
CA GLU A 242 -15.04 25.44 3.43
C GLU A 242 -15.54 24.03 3.79
N PHE A 243 -14.73 23.25 4.51
CA PHE A 243 -15.12 21.90 4.93
C PHE A 243 -16.31 21.91 5.90
N ASN A 244 -16.33 22.81 6.89
CA ASN A 244 -17.44 22.94 7.82
C ASN A 244 -18.76 23.29 7.10
N ILE A 245 -18.70 24.12 6.05
CA ILE A 245 -19.85 24.46 5.20
C ILE A 245 -20.28 23.25 4.37
N GLU A 246 -19.33 22.55 3.73
CA GLU A 246 -19.60 21.35 2.91
C GLU A 246 -20.34 20.26 3.72
N VAL A 247 -19.97 20.11 4.99
CA VAL A 247 -20.51 19.09 5.90
C VAL A 247 -21.72 19.60 6.70
N ASN A 248 -21.99 20.90 6.67
CA ASN A 248 -23.01 21.58 7.47
C ASN A 248 -22.88 21.30 8.99
N GLU A 249 -21.64 21.26 9.47
CA GLU A 249 -21.30 21.03 10.88
C GLU A 249 -19.92 21.64 11.19
N GLU A 250 -19.73 22.16 12.41
CA GLU A 250 -18.40 22.59 12.84
C GLU A 250 -17.53 21.36 13.18
N CYS A 251 -16.62 21.03 12.27
CA CYS A 251 -15.77 19.83 12.34
C CYS A 251 -14.30 20.16 12.52
N GLY A 252 -13.88 21.38 12.18
CA GLY A 252 -12.51 21.81 12.38
C GLY A 252 -12.42 23.27 12.77
N LYS A 253 -11.48 23.59 13.67
CA LYS A 253 -11.27 24.93 14.20
C LYS A 253 -9.78 25.22 14.29
N ILE A 254 -9.41 26.48 14.08
CA ILE A 254 -8.07 27.00 14.35
C ILE A 254 -8.16 28.11 15.39
N GLU A 255 -7.33 28.04 16.42
CA GLU A 255 -7.19 29.09 17.42
C GLU A 255 -5.74 29.61 17.36
N ILE A 256 -5.61 30.93 17.26
CA ILE A 256 -4.33 31.62 17.26
C ILE A 256 -4.15 32.21 18.65
N MET A 257 -3.04 31.86 19.29
CA MET A 257 -2.64 32.32 20.61
C MET A 257 -1.35 33.15 20.49
N ASP A 258 -0.98 33.89 21.53
CA ASP A 258 0.19 34.79 21.50
C ASP A 258 1.49 34.04 21.12
N ASP A 259 1.66 32.81 21.63
CA ASP A 259 2.85 31.99 21.44
C ASP A 259 2.68 30.84 20.42
N GLY A 260 1.59 30.81 19.65
CA GLY A 260 1.38 29.71 18.71
C GLY A 260 0.01 29.59 18.07
N PHE A 261 -0.26 28.42 17.52
CA PHE A 261 -1.58 28.07 17.04
C PHE A 261 -1.93 26.64 17.42
N VAL A 262 -3.24 26.39 17.49
CA VAL A 262 -3.81 25.06 17.61
C VAL A 262 -4.88 24.86 16.55
N ILE A 263 -4.81 23.74 15.83
CA ILE A 263 -5.82 23.31 14.87
C ILE A 263 -6.43 22.03 15.44
N VAL A 264 -7.75 21.98 15.55
CA VAL A 264 -8.47 20.80 16.03
C VAL A 264 -9.38 20.29 14.94
N LEU A 265 -9.32 18.99 14.68
CA LEU A 265 -10.13 18.30 13.68
C LEU A 265 -10.94 17.19 14.37
N CYS A 266 -12.26 17.24 14.20
CA CYS A 266 -13.22 16.21 14.58
C CYS A 266 -14.34 16.15 13.52
N PRO A 267 -14.08 15.51 12.36
CA PRO A 267 -15.10 15.24 11.34
C PRO A 267 -16.28 14.43 11.91
N PRO A 268 -17.44 14.41 11.23
CA PRO A 268 -18.65 13.77 11.77
C PRO A 268 -18.46 12.29 12.11
N LEU A 269 -17.61 11.58 11.35
CA LEU A 269 -17.24 10.21 11.64
C LEU A 269 -16.68 10.07 13.07
N PHE A 270 -15.80 10.96 13.51
CA PHE A 270 -15.14 10.87 14.81
C PHE A 270 -16.11 11.18 15.95
N LYS A 271 -17.00 12.15 15.74
CA LYS A 271 -18.11 12.45 16.67
C LYS A 271 -19.03 11.24 16.84
N ARG A 272 -19.32 10.51 15.76
CA ARG A 272 -20.08 9.25 15.84
C ARG A 272 -19.31 8.15 16.56
N VAL A 273 -17.98 8.08 16.43
CA VAL A 273 -17.15 7.16 17.23
C VAL A 273 -17.33 7.47 18.72
N HIS A 274 -17.24 8.75 19.13
CA HIS A 274 -17.50 9.14 20.52
C HIS A 274 -18.91 8.76 21.00
N GLN A 275 -19.91 8.93 20.13
CA GLN A 275 -21.32 8.72 20.48
C GLN A 275 -21.75 7.25 20.56
N TYR A 276 -21.26 6.40 19.64
CA TYR A 276 -21.77 5.05 19.47
C TYR A 276 -20.81 3.95 19.93
N ILE A 277 -19.51 4.22 19.99
CA ILE A 277 -18.52 3.26 20.47
C ILE A 277 -18.30 3.49 21.96
N LYS A 278 -18.34 2.41 22.76
CA LYS A 278 -18.16 2.49 24.22
C LYS A 278 -16.70 2.59 24.63
N SER A 279 -15.79 1.95 23.91
CA SER A 279 -14.34 1.89 24.18
C SER A 279 -13.66 3.22 24.53
N PRO A 280 -14.03 4.38 23.93
CA PRO A 280 -13.50 5.69 24.31
C PRO A 280 -13.79 6.10 25.76
N SER A 281 -14.81 5.51 26.42
CA SER A 281 -15.04 5.74 27.86
C SER A 281 -14.06 4.99 28.74
N GLU A 282 -13.44 3.93 28.21
CA GLU A 282 -12.52 3.04 28.92
C GLU A 282 -11.07 3.46 28.64
N VAL A 283 -10.64 3.42 27.37
CA VAL A 283 -9.24 3.67 26.99
C VAL A 283 -9.14 4.57 25.77
N VAL A 284 -8.29 5.58 25.90
CA VAL A 284 -7.90 6.46 24.79
C VAL A 284 -6.39 6.50 24.66
N PHE A 285 -5.91 6.26 23.45
CA PHE A 285 -4.51 6.36 23.07
C PHE A 285 -4.24 7.76 22.51
N VAL A 286 -3.13 8.36 22.90
CA VAL A 286 -2.64 9.61 22.33
C VAL A 286 -1.27 9.36 21.72
N ALA A 287 -1.19 9.52 20.39
CA ALA A 287 0.06 9.35 19.66
C ALA A 287 0.45 10.64 18.92
N ALA A 288 1.73 11.01 18.96
CA ALA A 288 2.23 12.19 18.27
C ALA A 288 2.88 11.84 16.92
N ILE A 289 2.62 12.67 15.90
CA ILE A 289 3.29 12.65 14.60
C ILE A 289 3.81 14.05 14.29
N ASN A 290 5.07 14.12 13.88
CA ASN A 290 5.64 15.36 13.37
C ASN A 290 5.28 15.48 11.86
N PRO A 291 4.58 16.54 11.44
CA PRO A 291 4.44 16.89 10.03
C PRO A 291 5.82 17.12 9.38
N ALA A 292 5.86 17.22 8.05
CA ALA A 292 7.08 17.51 7.31
C ALA A 292 7.62 18.93 7.52
N ASP A 293 6.83 19.79 8.17
CA ASP A 293 7.26 21.13 8.51
C ASP A 293 8.36 21.07 9.57
N ASN A 294 9.55 21.56 9.20
CA ASN A 294 10.66 21.71 10.14
C ASN A 294 10.45 22.93 11.07
N ASP A 295 9.20 23.32 11.34
CA ASP A 295 8.83 24.50 12.11
C ASP A 295 8.48 24.20 13.57
N GLY A 296 8.53 22.92 13.97
CA GLY A 296 8.23 22.47 15.34
C GLY A 296 6.79 22.00 15.54
N SER A 297 5.94 22.05 14.51
CA SER A 297 4.55 21.59 14.61
C SER A 297 4.44 20.11 14.98
N LYS A 298 3.42 19.75 15.75
CA LYS A 298 3.11 18.37 16.12
C LYS A 298 1.62 18.08 16.00
N ALA A 299 1.28 16.91 15.46
CA ALA A 299 -0.09 16.41 15.36
C ALA A 299 -0.31 15.27 16.36
N PHE A 300 -1.18 15.49 17.34
CA PHE A 300 -1.61 14.53 18.34
C PHE A 300 -2.90 13.86 17.88
N PHE A 301 -2.87 12.53 17.76
CA PHE A 301 -4.00 11.70 17.38
C PHE A 301 -4.58 11.05 18.62
N LEU A 302 -5.86 11.32 18.90
CA LEU A 302 -6.64 10.62 19.91
C LEU A 302 -7.34 9.45 19.23
N MET A 303 -7.14 8.24 19.74
CA MET A 303 -7.70 7.01 19.18
C MET A 303 -8.23 6.10 20.29
N THR A 304 -9.18 5.22 19.97
CA THR A 304 -9.62 4.15 20.87
C THR A 304 -9.47 2.79 20.19
N HIS A 305 -9.61 1.71 20.95
CA HIS A 305 -9.67 0.35 20.41
C HIS A 305 -11.11 -0.04 20.04
N SER A 306 -11.26 -0.99 19.12
CA SER A 306 -12.54 -1.63 18.78
C SER A 306 -12.26 -2.98 18.12
N GLU A 307 -13.31 -3.76 17.89
CA GLU A 307 -13.25 -5.05 17.18
C GLU A 307 -12.73 -4.87 15.75
N CYS A 308 -12.98 -3.71 15.12
CA CYS A 308 -12.43 -3.37 13.80
C CYS A 308 -11.00 -2.79 13.84
N GLY A 309 -10.43 -2.61 15.04
CA GLY A 309 -9.14 -1.99 15.31
C GLY A 309 -9.24 -0.60 15.92
N ALA A 310 -8.17 0.17 15.80
CA ALA A 310 -8.07 1.56 16.23
C ALA A 310 -9.10 2.43 15.50
N LEU A 311 -9.80 3.29 16.23
CA LEU A 311 -10.72 4.27 15.66
C LEU A 311 -10.35 5.68 16.13
N PRO A 312 -10.35 6.69 15.23
CA PRO A 312 -10.00 8.06 15.57
C PRO A 312 -11.11 8.77 16.34
N LEU A 313 -10.72 9.61 17.29
CA LEU A 313 -11.58 10.43 18.14
C LEU A 313 -11.41 11.94 17.87
N GLY A 314 -10.17 12.34 17.58
CA GLY A 314 -9.84 13.73 17.33
C GLY A 314 -8.37 13.89 16.97
N ILE A 315 -8.06 14.98 16.29
CA ILE A 315 -6.68 15.31 15.94
C ILE A 315 -6.42 16.76 16.36
N ILE A 316 -5.32 16.97 17.06
CA ILE A 316 -4.89 18.29 17.54
C ILE A 316 -3.52 18.57 16.94
N ILE A 317 -3.39 19.63 16.15
CA ILE A 317 -2.13 20.07 15.57
C ILE A 317 -1.71 21.36 16.28
N THR A 318 -0.56 21.35 16.95
CA THR A 318 0.00 22.53 17.61
C THR A 318 1.27 22.99 16.89
N SER A 319 1.60 24.28 17.00
CA SER A 319 2.86 24.83 16.48
C SER A 319 4.09 24.44 17.29
N SER A 320 3.92 24.00 18.52
CA SER A 320 4.97 23.55 19.43
C SER A 320 4.43 22.55 20.45
N GLU A 321 5.31 21.79 21.10
CA GLU A 321 4.94 20.90 22.21
C GLU A 321 4.84 21.69 23.53
N ASN A 322 3.80 22.52 23.63
CA ASN A 322 3.47 23.30 24.83
C ASN A 322 2.16 22.77 25.44
N SER A 323 2.15 22.52 26.76
CA SER A 323 0.97 22.06 27.50
C SER A 323 -0.22 23.01 27.39
N GLU A 324 0.00 24.33 27.28
CA GLU A 324 -1.06 25.32 27.12
C GLU A 324 -1.78 25.18 25.77
N LEU A 325 -1.02 25.02 24.67
CA LEU A 325 -1.58 24.80 23.33
C LEU A 325 -2.34 23.46 23.26
N ILE A 326 -1.79 22.41 23.89
CA ILE A 326 -2.46 21.09 23.93
C ILE A 326 -3.74 21.19 24.76
N THR A 327 -3.73 21.91 25.88
CA THR A 327 -4.92 22.15 26.72
C THR A 327 -6.00 22.91 25.96
N ALA A 328 -5.63 23.96 25.22
CA ALA A 328 -6.56 24.69 24.34
C ALA A 328 -7.15 23.76 23.26
N GLY A 329 -6.31 22.90 22.67
CA GLY A 329 -6.75 21.89 21.71
C GLY A 329 -7.73 20.87 22.27
N LEU A 330 -7.46 20.33 23.46
CA LEU A 330 -8.34 19.36 24.14
C LEU A 330 -9.67 20.00 24.52
N ASN A 331 -9.67 21.23 25.04
CA ASN A 331 -10.89 21.98 25.34
C ASN A 331 -11.70 22.28 24.08
N THR A 332 -11.03 22.67 22.99
CA THR A 332 -11.68 22.87 21.70
C THR A 332 -12.31 21.57 21.19
N LEU A 333 -11.60 20.44 21.29
CA LEU A 333 -12.15 19.13 20.92
C LEU A 333 -13.39 18.78 21.74
N LYS A 334 -13.36 19.05 23.05
CA LYS A 334 -14.50 18.86 23.95
C LYS A 334 -15.72 19.67 23.51
N VAL A 335 -15.53 20.92 23.10
CA VAL A 335 -16.60 21.77 22.55
C VAL A 335 -17.12 21.23 21.22
N LEU A 336 -16.24 20.82 20.30
CA LEU A 336 -16.63 20.30 18.98
C LEU A 336 -17.47 19.02 19.07
N VAL A 337 -17.17 18.13 20.04
CA VAL A 337 -17.88 16.86 20.23
C VAL A 337 -19.16 17.06 21.06
N GLY A 338 -19.10 17.87 22.12
CA GLY A 338 -20.22 18.10 23.03
C GLY A 338 -20.47 16.98 24.03
N ASP A 339 -21.71 16.82 24.47
CA ASP A 339 -22.09 15.93 25.58
C ASP A 339 -21.89 14.43 25.28
N THR A 340 -21.64 14.05 24.03
CA THR A 340 -21.41 12.65 23.63
C THR A 340 -19.95 12.24 23.76
N MET A 341 -19.04 13.15 24.14
CA MET A 341 -17.62 12.87 24.27
C MET A 341 -17.38 11.68 25.21
N PHE A 342 -16.52 10.77 24.78
CA PHE A 342 -16.20 9.53 25.48
C PHE A 342 -17.43 8.73 25.93
N PHE A 343 -18.39 8.52 25.02
CA PHE A 343 -19.65 7.84 25.30
C PHE A 343 -20.47 8.51 26.43
N GLY A 344 -20.37 9.84 26.51
CA GLY A 344 -21.07 10.66 27.51
C GLY A 344 -20.37 10.82 28.86
N ARG A 345 -19.12 10.36 28.99
CA ARG A 345 -18.37 10.47 30.25
C ARG A 345 -17.68 11.83 30.38
N LYS A 346 -18.18 12.66 31.30
CA LYS A 346 -17.73 14.06 31.47
C LYS A 346 -16.35 14.17 32.12
N GLU A 347 -15.99 13.17 32.92
CA GLU A 347 -14.75 13.08 33.69
C GLU A 347 -13.56 12.69 32.80
N GLY A 348 -13.79 12.29 31.54
CA GLY A 348 -12.77 11.75 30.64
C GLY A 348 -12.84 10.22 30.51
N PRO A 349 -11.95 9.59 29.71
CA PRO A 349 -11.82 8.14 29.68
C PRO A 349 -11.31 7.60 31.02
N GLN A 350 -11.40 6.29 31.26
CA GLN A 350 -10.86 5.73 32.51
C GLN A 350 -9.34 5.78 32.50
N LEU A 351 -8.77 5.60 31.31
CA LEU A 351 -7.33 5.57 31.10
C LEU A 351 -6.95 6.30 29.80
N PHE A 352 -5.99 7.21 29.90
CA PHE A 352 -5.18 7.65 28.77
C PHE A 352 -3.88 6.85 28.70
N LEU A 353 -3.58 6.34 27.50
CA LEU A 353 -2.28 5.76 27.14
C LEU A 353 -1.53 6.73 26.24
N VAL A 354 -0.43 7.28 26.75
CA VAL A 354 0.28 8.39 26.11
C VAL A 354 1.75 8.05 25.85
N ASP A 355 2.38 8.75 24.91
CA ASP A 355 3.84 8.76 24.81
C ASP A 355 4.47 9.40 26.07
N ASP A 356 5.76 9.16 26.34
CA ASP A 356 6.49 9.87 27.40
C ASP A 356 6.68 11.35 27.00
N CYS A 357 5.63 12.13 27.21
CA CYS A 357 5.52 13.55 26.90
C CYS A 357 4.89 14.27 28.10
N GLU A 358 5.69 15.07 28.79
CA GLU A 358 5.25 15.81 29.97
C GLU A 358 4.16 16.83 29.63
N ALA A 359 4.29 17.51 28.48
CA ALA A 359 3.31 18.51 28.04
C ALA A 359 1.91 17.90 27.81
N VAL A 360 1.83 16.69 27.25
CA VAL A 360 0.57 15.96 27.07
C VAL A 360 -0.02 15.54 28.41
N GLN A 361 0.81 15.04 29.34
CA GLN A 361 0.36 14.65 30.68
C GLN A 361 -0.24 15.84 31.44
N MET A 362 0.47 16.97 31.46
CA MET A 362 -0.01 18.19 32.11
C MET A 362 -1.32 18.68 31.50
N ALA A 363 -1.43 18.66 30.16
CA ALA A 363 -2.64 19.09 29.48
C ALA A 363 -3.84 18.18 29.81
N ILE A 364 -3.65 16.86 29.79
CA ILE A 364 -4.71 15.90 30.16
C ILE A 364 -5.13 16.09 31.61
N ASN A 365 -4.20 16.17 32.56
CA ASN A 365 -4.50 16.40 33.97
C ASN A 365 -5.23 17.73 34.21
N THR A 366 -4.97 18.74 33.38
CA THR A 366 -5.67 20.03 33.45
C THR A 366 -7.12 19.93 32.97
N VAL A 367 -7.39 19.15 31.91
CA VAL A 367 -8.73 19.04 31.31
C VAL A 367 -9.59 17.97 31.99
N TRP A 368 -8.98 16.86 32.41
CA TRP A 368 -9.62 15.69 33.04
C TRP A 368 -8.78 15.17 34.22
N PRO A 369 -8.85 15.83 35.39
CA PRO A 369 -8.02 15.50 36.56
C PRO A 369 -8.35 14.13 37.19
N GLU A 370 -9.51 13.54 36.87
CA GLU A 370 -9.97 12.25 37.43
C GLU A 370 -9.56 11.06 36.56
N THR A 371 -8.97 11.28 35.38
CA THR A 371 -8.54 10.20 34.51
C THR A 371 -7.15 9.69 34.89
N ASN A 372 -6.96 8.37 34.86
CA ASN A 372 -5.63 7.78 35.01
C ASN A 372 -4.81 7.97 33.73
N ILE A 373 -3.50 8.23 33.88
CA ILE A 373 -2.56 8.35 32.76
C ILE A 373 -1.46 7.32 32.93
N LEU A 374 -1.23 6.52 31.89
CA LEU A 374 -0.11 5.57 31.83
C LEU A 374 0.65 5.73 30.51
N PHE A 375 1.92 5.37 30.48
CA PHE A 375 2.69 5.39 29.25
C PHE A 375 2.36 4.23 28.32
N CYS A 376 2.41 4.44 27.02
CA CYS A 376 2.22 3.33 26.10
C CYS A 376 3.48 2.45 26.10
N SER A 377 3.34 1.20 26.58
CA SER A 377 4.42 0.21 26.65
C SER A 377 5.03 -0.03 25.27
N LEU A 378 4.16 -0.04 24.23
CA LEU A 378 4.57 -0.16 22.84
C LEU A 378 5.49 0.97 22.41
N HIS A 379 5.15 2.22 22.72
CA HIS A 379 5.95 3.38 22.31
C HIS A 379 7.30 3.44 23.03
N ILE A 380 7.33 3.04 24.31
CA ILE A 380 8.58 2.90 25.07
C ILE A 380 9.49 1.85 24.42
N LEU A 381 8.99 0.62 24.23
CA LEU A 381 9.78 -0.46 23.61
C LEU A 381 10.23 -0.08 22.19
N HIS A 382 9.39 0.61 21.43
CA HIS A 382 9.72 1.03 20.07
C HIS A 382 10.80 2.10 20.04
N SER A 383 10.76 3.05 20.98
CA SER A 383 11.77 4.10 21.13
C SER A 383 13.10 3.49 21.58
N LEU A 384 13.06 2.58 22.55
CA LEU A 384 14.21 1.82 22.98
C LEU A 384 14.82 1.01 21.84
N TRP A 385 14.02 0.27 21.07
CA TRP A 385 14.49 -0.52 19.93
C TRP A 385 15.25 0.34 18.91
N LYS A 386 14.73 1.53 18.58
CA LYS A 386 15.41 2.48 17.69
C LYS A 386 16.71 3.01 18.29
N TYR A 387 16.72 3.32 19.58
CA TYR A 387 17.90 3.79 20.28
C TYR A 387 19.00 2.72 20.27
N LEU A 388 18.69 1.49 20.67
CA LEU A 388 19.65 0.40 20.78
C LEU A 388 20.27 0.02 19.42
N LEU A 389 19.53 0.16 18.32
CA LEU A 389 20.02 -0.13 16.97
C LEU A 389 20.74 1.04 16.30
N CYS A 390 20.75 2.23 16.90
CA CYS A 390 21.41 3.38 16.31
C CYS A 390 22.92 3.31 16.56
N SER A 391 23.71 3.14 15.49
CA SER A 391 25.17 3.05 15.58
C SER A 391 25.84 4.27 16.24
N LYS A 392 25.18 5.43 16.21
CA LYS A 392 25.67 6.66 16.86
C LYS A 392 25.70 6.56 18.39
N ASN A 393 24.97 5.61 18.97
CA ASN A 393 24.86 5.45 20.42
C ASN A 393 25.96 4.55 21.01
N GLY A 394 26.86 4.01 20.19
CA GLY A 394 28.05 3.30 20.67
C GLY A 394 27.77 1.94 21.33
N ILE A 395 26.65 1.29 20.99
CA ILE A 395 26.32 -0.06 21.44
C ILE A 395 26.82 -1.07 20.39
N ASN A 396 27.50 -2.13 20.81
CA ASN A 396 28.03 -3.14 19.89
C ASN A 396 26.89 -3.90 19.21
N LYS A 397 27.09 -4.52 18.04
CA LYS A 397 25.98 -5.12 17.28
C LYS A 397 25.29 -6.31 17.97
N ASP A 398 25.97 -6.95 18.91
CA ASP A 398 25.49 -8.17 19.57
C ASP A 398 24.74 -7.91 20.88
N GLU A 399 24.87 -6.71 21.45
CA GLU A 399 24.28 -6.28 22.73
C GLU A 399 22.80 -5.80 22.65
N PRO A 400 22.29 -5.16 21.56
CA PRO A 400 20.98 -4.53 21.48
C PRO A 400 19.84 -5.48 21.82
N ILE A 401 19.92 -6.72 21.36
CA ILE A 401 18.89 -7.73 21.60
C ILE A 401 18.84 -8.12 23.08
N ASN A 402 20.01 -8.22 23.73
CA ASN A 402 20.08 -8.52 25.16
C ASN A 402 19.56 -7.35 26.01
N PHE A 403 19.97 -6.12 25.72
CA PHE A 403 19.46 -4.93 26.42
C PHE A 403 17.96 -4.75 26.25
N PHE A 404 17.43 -4.97 25.04
CA PHE A 404 15.99 -4.96 24.80
C PHE A 404 15.28 -6.05 25.63
N LYS A 405 15.82 -7.28 25.66
CA LYS A 405 15.25 -8.38 26.46
C LYS A 405 15.20 -8.04 27.94
N GLN A 406 16.29 -7.52 28.52
CA GLN A 406 16.35 -7.13 29.92
C GLN A 406 15.34 -6.02 30.24
N PHE A 407 15.27 -4.97 29.41
CA PHE A 407 14.28 -3.91 29.60
C PHE A 407 12.84 -4.45 29.53
N ARG A 408 12.58 -5.37 28.59
CA ARG A 408 11.28 -6.05 28.47
C ARG A 408 10.94 -6.86 29.72
N MET A 409 11.92 -7.51 30.35
CA MET A 409 11.72 -8.23 31.62
C MET A 409 11.32 -7.29 32.75
N ILE A 410 11.92 -6.09 32.83
CA ILE A 410 11.49 -5.05 33.78
C ILE A 410 10.04 -4.64 33.52
N MET A 411 9.69 -4.38 32.26
CA MET A 411 8.35 -3.93 31.86
C MET A 411 7.23 -4.90 32.25
N TYR A 412 7.48 -6.21 32.04
CA TYR A 412 6.48 -7.26 32.19
C TYR A 412 6.67 -8.13 33.45
N ALA A 413 7.51 -7.71 34.39
CA ALA A 413 7.65 -8.41 35.67
C ALA A 413 6.29 -8.46 36.40
N ASP A 414 5.95 -9.62 36.96
CA ASP A 414 4.64 -9.86 37.57
C ASP A 414 4.55 -9.25 38.97
N THR A 415 5.70 -9.13 39.66
CA THR A 415 5.80 -8.59 41.02
C THR A 415 6.77 -7.42 41.11
N VAL A 416 6.59 -6.59 42.14
CA VAL A 416 7.47 -5.45 42.41
C VAL A 416 8.90 -5.94 42.70
N ASP A 417 9.06 -7.04 43.43
CA ASP A 417 10.37 -7.61 43.75
C ASP A 417 11.10 -8.12 42.51
N GLU A 418 10.41 -8.85 41.63
CA GLU A 418 10.95 -9.31 40.35
C GLU A 418 11.35 -8.11 39.46
N CYS A 419 10.54 -7.06 39.43
CA CYS A 419 10.82 -5.84 38.68
C CYS A 419 12.11 -5.16 39.17
N ASN A 420 12.26 -5.00 40.49
CA ASN A 420 13.46 -4.44 41.11
C ASN A 420 14.71 -5.29 40.86
N GLN A 421 14.56 -6.62 40.87
CA GLN A 421 15.64 -7.54 40.53
C GLN A 421 16.06 -7.39 39.07
N CYS A 422 15.10 -7.43 38.13
CA CYS A 422 15.37 -7.26 36.70
C CYS A 422 16.06 -5.92 36.40
N TYR A 423 15.67 -4.84 37.09
CA TYR A 423 16.31 -3.53 36.95
C TYR A 423 17.76 -3.56 37.43
N SER A 424 18.01 -4.14 38.60
CA SER A 424 19.37 -4.26 39.15
C SER A 424 20.29 -5.05 38.23
N GLU A 425 19.79 -6.15 37.64
CA GLU A 425 20.52 -6.96 36.65
C GLU A 425 20.79 -6.18 35.35
N ALA A 426 19.82 -5.41 34.87
CA ALA A 426 19.98 -4.57 33.67
C ALA A 426 21.03 -3.47 33.88
N MET A 427 21.03 -2.83 35.05
CA MET A 427 22.03 -1.81 35.41
C MET A 427 23.45 -2.39 35.43
N LEU A 428 23.63 -3.57 36.01
CA LEU A 428 24.92 -4.28 36.01
C LEU A 428 25.37 -4.64 34.58
N SER A 429 24.45 -5.16 33.76
CA SER A 429 24.75 -5.53 32.37
C SER A 429 25.10 -4.32 31.50
N ALA A 430 24.55 -3.15 31.80
CA ALA A 430 24.75 -1.91 31.07
C ALA A 430 25.88 -1.02 31.64
N ALA A 431 26.65 -1.51 32.63
CA ALA A 431 27.64 -0.72 33.37
C ALA A 431 28.65 0.06 32.49
N ASN A 432 28.98 -0.48 31.31
CA ASN A 432 29.93 0.14 30.37
C ASN A 432 29.26 1.09 29.35
N HIS A 433 27.95 1.34 29.45
CA HIS A 433 27.16 2.16 28.53
C HIS A 433 26.48 3.33 29.27
N PRO A 434 27.21 4.40 29.63
CA PRO A 434 26.70 5.48 30.48
C PRO A 434 25.44 6.15 29.92
N ASN A 435 25.36 6.34 28.60
CA ASN A 435 24.17 6.93 27.97
C ASN A 435 22.94 6.01 28.06
N TYR A 436 23.15 4.69 28.03
CA TYR A 436 22.04 3.74 28.21
C TYR A 436 21.61 3.64 29.67
N LEU A 437 22.55 3.72 30.62
CA LEU A 437 22.23 3.82 32.06
C LEU A 437 21.36 5.03 32.37
N GLN A 438 21.67 6.20 31.80
CA GLN A 438 20.84 7.40 31.96
C GLN A 438 19.40 7.18 31.46
N ILE A 439 19.21 6.42 30.38
CA ILE A 439 17.88 6.07 29.88
C ILE A 439 17.17 5.11 30.83
N LEU A 440 17.88 4.10 31.35
CA LEU A 440 17.33 3.16 32.32
C LEU A 440 16.87 3.89 33.60
N GLU A 441 17.71 4.76 34.14
CA GLU A 441 17.40 5.59 35.31
C GLU A 441 16.19 6.50 35.06
N ALA A 442 16.18 7.22 33.94
CA ALA A 442 15.08 8.14 33.60
C ALA A 442 13.73 7.43 33.46
N TYR A 443 13.70 6.21 32.89
CA TYR A 443 12.48 5.41 32.87
C TYR A 443 12.16 4.84 34.25
N TRP A 444 13.15 4.39 35.01
CA TRP A 444 12.94 3.82 36.35
C TRP A 444 12.31 4.81 37.33
N ASP A 445 12.67 6.10 37.23
CA ASP A 445 12.06 7.17 38.01
C ASP A 445 10.54 7.26 37.82
N LYS A 446 10.05 6.85 36.63
CA LYS A 446 8.63 6.84 36.25
C LYS A 446 8.04 5.42 36.18
N ARG A 447 8.63 4.43 36.86
CA ARG A 447 8.29 2.99 36.71
C ARG A 447 6.83 2.67 37.01
N ASP A 448 6.19 3.40 37.91
CA ASP A 448 4.76 3.31 38.23
C ASP A 448 3.86 3.63 37.03
N MET A 449 4.35 4.45 36.11
CA MET A 449 3.62 4.82 34.91
C MET A 449 3.73 3.81 33.77
N TRP A 450 4.71 2.88 33.78
CA TRP A 450 4.98 1.96 32.66
C TRP A 450 5.16 0.47 32.93
N THR A 451 5.44 0.07 34.17
CA THR A 451 5.69 -1.33 34.52
C THR A 451 4.42 -2.05 34.96
N MET A 452 4.25 -3.30 34.54
CA MET A 452 3.06 -4.11 34.88
C MET A 452 2.87 -4.25 36.39
N SER A 453 3.93 -4.57 37.13
CA SER A 453 3.88 -4.83 38.58
C SER A 453 3.43 -3.63 39.41
N TYR A 454 3.74 -2.40 38.99
CA TYR A 454 3.34 -1.19 39.71
C TYR A 454 1.98 -0.63 39.27
N ARG A 455 1.49 -1.00 38.07
CA ARG A 455 0.24 -0.47 37.49
C ARG A 455 -1.03 -1.18 37.92
N ASN A 456 -0.95 -2.42 38.42
CA ASN A 456 -2.13 -3.23 38.76
C ASN A 456 -3.07 -2.52 39.76
N CYS A 457 -2.59 -1.56 40.55
CA CYS A 457 -3.41 -0.75 41.46
C CYS A 457 -4.21 0.37 40.79
N LEU A 458 -3.91 0.72 39.54
CA LEU A 458 -4.50 1.86 38.81
C LEU A 458 -5.54 1.45 37.77
N LEU A 459 -5.75 0.14 37.58
CA LEU A 459 -6.68 -0.38 36.59
C LEU A 459 -8.09 -0.50 37.17
N PRO A 460 -9.12 0.12 36.56
CA PRO A 460 -10.49 0.08 37.08
C PRO A 460 -11.20 -1.28 36.95
N SER A 461 -10.64 -2.24 36.20
CA SER A 461 -11.29 -3.52 35.91
C SER A 461 -10.28 -4.63 35.59
N ASP A 462 -10.44 -5.79 36.24
CA ASP A 462 -9.67 -7.03 36.00
C ASP A 462 -9.76 -7.54 34.55
N ASN A 463 -10.74 -7.05 33.77
CA ASN A 463 -10.97 -7.47 32.39
C ASN A 463 -10.15 -6.69 31.35
N LEU A 464 -9.57 -5.54 31.70
CA LEU A 464 -8.91 -4.65 30.74
C LEU A 464 -7.45 -5.07 30.49
N LYS A 465 -7.23 -6.00 29.55
CA LYS A 465 -5.89 -6.44 29.16
C LYS A 465 -5.19 -5.38 28.28
N ILE A 466 -4.63 -4.33 28.90
CA ILE A 466 -3.92 -3.23 28.21
C ILE A 466 -2.97 -3.74 27.14
N ASN A 467 -2.13 -4.73 27.47
CA ASN A 467 -1.15 -5.28 26.53
C ASN A 467 -1.78 -5.81 25.24
N SER A 468 -2.99 -6.40 25.33
CA SER A 468 -3.74 -6.85 24.15
C SER A 468 -4.27 -5.67 23.34
N LEU A 469 -4.73 -4.60 24.01
CA LEU A 469 -5.19 -3.38 23.36
C LEU A 469 -4.03 -2.66 22.66
N GLU A 470 -2.88 -2.51 23.31
CA GLU A 470 -1.66 -1.92 22.73
C GLU A 470 -1.16 -2.72 21.52
N LYS A 471 -1.22 -4.05 21.59
CA LYS A 471 -0.92 -4.92 20.44
C LYS A 471 -1.90 -4.66 19.29
N MET A 472 -3.20 -4.63 19.57
CA MET A 472 -4.23 -4.29 18.56
C MET A 472 -3.95 -2.93 17.92
N MET A 473 -3.52 -1.93 18.68
CA MET A 473 -3.10 -0.63 18.16
C MET A 473 -1.80 -0.71 17.32
N CYS A 474 -0.83 -1.55 17.69
CA CYS A 474 0.44 -1.73 16.98
C CYS A 474 0.27 -2.35 15.59
N LEU A 475 -0.61 -3.34 15.49
CA LEU A 475 -0.97 -4.03 14.24
C LEU A 475 -1.59 -3.08 13.21
N LEU A 476 -1.90 -1.86 13.64
CA LEU A 476 -2.55 -0.81 12.89
C LEU A 476 -1.64 0.39 12.69
N ARG A 477 -0.32 0.15 12.61
CA ARG A 477 0.58 1.04 11.87
C ARG A 477 0.17 1.06 10.41
N GLU A 478 -0.88 1.82 10.16
CA GLU A 478 -1.51 1.93 8.87
C GLU A 478 -0.55 2.65 7.92
N PRO A 479 -0.56 2.28 6.64
CA PRO A 479 0.21 2.98 5.62
C PRO A 479 -0.14 4.47 5.55
N MET A 480 -1.31 4.85 6.06
CA MET A 480 -1.79 6.22 6.09
C MET A 480 -0.93 7.09 7.00
N PHE A 481 -0.61 6.63 8.22
CA PHE A 481 0.24 7.37 9.16
C PHE A 481 1.66 7.61 8.64
N HIS A 482 2.21 6.69 7.84
CA HIS A 482 3.54 6.87 7.27
C HIS A 482 3.61 7.98 6.23
N ARG A 483 2.54 8.15 5.44
CA ARG A 483 2.49 9.20 4.40
C ARG A 483 2.35 10.59 4.99
N MET A 484 1.73 10.71 6.18
CA MET A 484 1.54 11.98 6.88
C MET A 484 2.84 12.71 7.20
N ARG A 485 3.95 12.00 7.45
CA ARG A 485 5.27 12.61 7.71
C ARG A 485 5.87 13.35 6.51
N SER A 486 5.28 13.19 5.32
CA SER A 486 5.68 13.89 4.10
C SER A 486 4.82 15.11 3.79
N PHE A 487 3.80 15.39 4.62
CA PHE A 487 2.86 16.48 4.44
C PHE A 487 3.20 17.66 5.36
N ASN A 488 3.15 18.87 4.82
CA ASN A 488 3.07 20.07 5.67
C ASN A 488 1.68 20.17 6.33
N VAL A 489 1.49 21.09 7.28
CA VAL A 489 0.25 21.25 8.06
C VAL A 489 -0.96 21.44 7.16
N ILE A 490 -0.86 22.23 6.08
CA ILE A 490 -1.98 22.45 5.15
C ILE A 490 -2.37 21.14 4.45
N GLN A 491 -1.38 20.44 3.89
CA GLN A 491 -1.56 19.17 3.19
C GLN A 491 -2.05 18.08 4.14
N LEU A 492 -1.59 18.11 5.39
CA LEU A 492 -1.99 17.20 6.43
C LEU A 492 -3.46 17.42 6.79
N VAL A 493 -3.89 18.68 6.99
CA VAL A 493 -5.30 19.01 7.25
C VAL A 493 -6.20 18.54 6.11
N ASP A 494 -5.86 18.80 4.84
CA ASP A 494 -6.68 18.33 3.70
C ASP A 494 -6.74 16.81 3.65
N PHE A 495 -5.60 16.13 3.85
CA PHE A 495 -5.53 14.68 3.90
C PHE A 495 -6.39 14.09 5.03
N LEU A 496 -6.34 14.68 6.22
CA LEU A 496 -7.05 14.23 7.41
C LEU A 496 -8.57 14.44 7.31
N LEU A 497 -9.00 15.53 6.66
CA LEU A 497 -10.43 15.81 6.46
C LEU A 497 -11.05 15.04 5.30
N THR A 498 -10.22 14.51 4.38
CA THR A 498 -10.70 13.76 3.21
C THR A 498 -10.33 12.28 3.32
N LYS A 499 -9.12 11.93 2.92
CA LYS A 499 -8.69 10.53 2.73
C LYS A 499 -8.62 9.72 4.00
N PHE A 500 -8.29 10.35 5.12
CA PHE A 500 -8.26 9.67 6.41
C PHE A 500 -9.69 9.32 6.88
N VAL A 501 -10.67 10.19 6.67
CA VAL A 501 -12.08 9.90 6.94
C VAL A 501 -12.59 8.79 6.02
N ASP A 502 -12.34 8.88 4.71
CA ASP A 502 -12.73 7.84 3.74
C ASP A 502 -12.20 6.46 4.14
N PHE A 503 -10.94 6.40 4.58
CA PHE A 503 -10.30 5.18 5.03
C PHE A 503 -11.02 4.55 6.23
N TYR A 504 -11.30 5.32 7.29
CA TYR A 504 -11.97 4.79 8.48
C TYR A 504 -13.46 4.50 8.26
N THR A 505 -14.14 5.27 7.40
CA THR A 505 -15.50 4.94 6.97
C THR A 505 -15.53 3.57 6.28
N LEU A 506 -14.65 3.34 5.30
CA LEU A 506 -14.57 2.05 4.63
C LEU A 506 -14.19 0.91 5.56
N ARG A 507 -13.30 1.16 6.52
CA ARG A 507 -12.92 0.18 7.53
C ARG A 507 -14.12 -0.27 8.36
N LEU A 508 -14.90 0.67 8.88
CA LEU A 508 -16.10 0.38 9.64
C LEU A 508 -17.14 -0.36 8.79
N LEU A 509 -17.32 0.03 7.53
CA LEU A 509 -18.22 -0.66 6.60
C LEU A 509 -17.76 -2.08 6.29
N ASP A 510 -16.46 -2.28 6.04
CA ASP A 510 -15.91 -3.60 5.78
C ASP A 510 -16.10 -4.50 7.00
N ALA A 511 -15.81 -4.00 8.21
CA ALA A 511 -16.07 -4.71 9.46
C ALA A 511 -17.56 -5.02 9.67
N ALA A 512 -18.45 -4.06 9.45
CA ALA A 512 -19.90 -4.26 9.54
C ALA A 512 -20.43 -5.31 8.55
N ASN A 513 -19.74 -5.52 7.43
CA ASN A 513 -20.10 -6.48 6.40
C ASN A 513 -19.24 -7.76 6.44
N ASN A 514 -18.42 -7.96 7.49
CA ASN A 514 -17.47 -9.07 7.59
C ASN A 514 -16.59 -9.25 6.34
N ARG A 515 -16.29 -8.13 5.67
CA ARG A 515 -15.30 -8.10 4.61
C ARG A 515 -13.95 -8.03 5.29
N LEU A 516 -13.04 -8.91 4.90
CA LEU A 516 -11.64 -8.85 5.34
C LEU A 516 -11.15 -7.41 5.15
N ILE A 517 -10.57 -6.82 6.20
CA ILE A 517 -9.89 -5.52 6.09
C ILE A 517 -9.03 -5.59 4.83
N ARG A 518 -9.32 -4.71 3.87
CA ARG A 518 -8.67 -4.64 2.56
C ARG A 518 -7.17 -4.50 2.76
N ASP A 519 -6.48 -5.62 2.67
CA ASP A 519 -5.26 -5.77 3.45
C ASP A 519 -4.06 -5.05 2.83
N MET A 520 -3.30 -4.42 3.71
CA MET A 520 -1.93 -3.99 3.52
C MET A 520 -0.99 -5.13 3.14
N SER A 521 -1.38 -6.38 3.43
CA SER A 521 -0.64 -7.60 3.10
C SER A 521 -0.49 -7.88 1.62
N ARG A 522 -1.36 -7.36 0.74
CA ARG A 522 -1.29 -7.66 -0.71
C ARG A 522 0.00 -7.18 -1.37
N LYS A 523 0.70 -6.23 -0.76
CA LYS A 523 2.01 -5.72 -1.21
C LYS A 523 3.20 -6.56 -0.72
N ILE A 524 2.97 -7.49 0.19
CA ILE A 524 4.04 -8.29 0.78
C ILE A 524 4.16 -9.56 -0.07
N PRO A 525 5.25 -9.71 -0.85
CA PRO A 525 5.47 -10.95 -1.58
C PRO A 525 5.43 -12.11 -0.59
N LEU A 526 4.97 -13.29 -1.01
CA LEU A 526 4.95 -14.45 -0.12
C LEU A 526 6.35 -14.69 0.49
N PRO A 527 6.42 -15.15 1.75
CA PRO A 527 7.71 -15.49 2.34
C PRO A 527 8.46 -16.52 1.49
N PRO A 528 9.80 -16.46 1.45
CA PRO A 528 10.61 -17.63 1.11
C PRO A 528 10.22 -18.80 2.03
N ASP A 529 10.58 -20.03 1.66
CA ASP A 529 10.09 -21.26 2.32
C ASP A 529 10.02 -21.09 3.85
N VAL A 530 8.89 -21.45 4.48
CA VAL A 530 8.62 -21.17 5.91
C VAL A 530 9.70 -21.77 6.81
N LYS A 531 10.39 -22.81 6.31
CA LYS A 531 11.57 -23.43 6.92
C LYS A 531 12.73 -22.48 7.19
N ASP A 532 12.82 -21.35 6.48
CA ASP A 532 13.90 -20.38 6.61
C ASP A 532 13.63 -19.31 7.70
N LEU A 533 12.44 -19.33 8.33
CA LEU A 533 12.09 -18.44 9.43
C LEU A 533 12.46 -19.09 10.76
N GLU A 534 13.48 -18.56 11.41
CA GLU A 534 13.96 -19.09 12.68
C GLU A 534 13.33 -18.32 13.84
N GLN A 535 12.55 -19.01 14.67
CA GLN A 535 12.02 -18.43 15.89
C GLN A 535 13.11 -18.42 16.96
N VAL A 536 13.54 -17.24 17.37
CA VAL A 536 14.54 -17.07 18.45
C VAL A 536 13.86 -17.19 19.81
N ASN A 537 12.68 -16.59 19.94
CA ASN A 537 11.81 -16.70 21.12
C ASN A 537 10.36 -16.33 20.77
N SER A 538 9.49 -16.16 21.77
CA SER A 538 8.06 -15.90 21.57
C SER A 538 7.73 -14.61 20.81
N TYR A 539 8.62 -13.61 20.80
CA TYR A 539 8.39 -12.31 20.17
C TYR A 539 9.44 -11.94 19.11
N LEU A 540 10.53 -12.70 19.00
CA LEU A 540 11.67 -12.40 18.14
C LEU A 540 11.92 -13.52 17.14
N TYR A 541 12.02 -13.14 15.87
CA TYR A 541 12.27 -14.03 14.75
C TYR A 541 13.48 -13.56 13.97
N LEU A 542 14.21 -14.49 13.39
CA LEU A 542 15.29 -14.22 12.47
C LEU A 542 14.83 -14.57 11.05
N VAL A 543 14.81 -13.56 10.19
CA VAL A 543 14.17 -13.60 8.87
C VAL A 543 15.18 -13.29 7.76
N PRO A 544 15.28 -14.12 6.71
CA PRO A 544 16.26 -13.91 5.64
C PRO A 544 15.87 -12.75 4.72
N SER A 545 16.90 -12.12 4.13
CA SER A 545 16.72 -11.15 3.05
C SER A 545 16.28 -11.83 1.76
N ILE A 546 15.33 -11.21 1.04
CA ILE A 546 14.88 -11.68 -0.29
C ILE A 546 16.03 -11.72 -1.30
N LYS A 547 16.91 -10.71 -1.26
CA LYS A 547 17.97 -10.55 -2.27
C LYS A 547 19.17 -11.43 -2.00
N LEU A 548 19.49 -11.61 -0.71
CA LEU A 548 20.73 -12.22 -0.24
C LEU A 548 20.39 -13.14 0.94
N PRO A 549 19.99 -14.41 0.70
CA PRO A 549 19.45 -15.29 1.75
C PRO A 549 20.36 -15.52 2.96
N TYR A 550 21.68 -15.31 2.81
CA TYR A 550 22.66 -15.39 3.89
C TYR A 550 22.60 -14.18 4.86
N ILE A 551 22.01 -13.06 4.45
CA ILE A 551 21.75 -11.92 5.32
C ILE A 551 20.42 -12.16 6.03
N ARG A 552 20.43 -12.10 7.36
CA ARG A 552 19.24 -12.25 8.18
C ARG A 552 19.00 -11.00 9.03
N TYR A 553 17.73 -10.74 9.31
CA TYR A 553 17.27 -9.60 10.10
C TYR A 553 16.43 -10.08 11.26
N TYR A 554 16.62 -9.48 12.43
CA TYR A 554 15.72 -9.69 13.55
C TYR A 554 14.41 -8.94 13.28
N VAL A 555 13.32 -9.64 13.51
CA VAL A 555 11.96 -9.09 13.48
C VAL A 555 11.31 -9.35 14.83
N ASN A 556 10.97 -8.27 15.51
CA ASN A 556 10.19 -8.32 16.73
C ASN A 556 8.71 -8.15 16.37
N ILE A 557 7.93 -9.22 16.56
CA ILE A 557 6.51 -9.25 16.21
C ILE A 557 5.62 -8.52 17.23
N GLU A 558 6.09 -8.36 18.47
CA GLU A 558 5.34 -7.68 19.53
C GLU A 558 5.26 -6.17 19.27
N ILE A 559 6.37 -5.57 18.86
CA ILE A 559 6.46 -4.13 18.57
C ILE A 559 6.45 -3.81 17.07
N VAL A 560 6.22 -4.83 16.23
CA VAL A 560 6.17 -4.76 14.76
C VAL A 560 7.40 -4.01 14.22
N ALA A 561 8.58 -4.49 14.60
CA ALA A 561 9.87 -3.84 14.33
C ALA A 561 10.87 -4.77 13.65
N CYS A 562 11.75 -4.23 12.81
CA CYS A 562 12.77 -5.03 12.12
C CYS A 562 14.12 -4.32 12.08
N THR A 563 15.23 -5.07 12.10
CA THR A 563 16.59 -4.50 11.98
C THR A 563 16.98 -4.12 10.55
N CYS A 564 16.12 -4.36 9.55
CA CYS A 564 16.42 -3.99 8.17
C CYS A 564 16.32 -2.47 7.91
N LEU A 565 17.08 -1.98 6.92
CA LEU A 565 17.08 -0.57 6.54
C LEU A 565 15.69 -0.05 6.10
N LYS A 566 14.87 -0.89 5.47
CA LYS A 566 13.52 -0.48 5.05
C LYS A 566 12.65 -0.06 6.24
N TYR A 567 12.81 -0.70 7.40
CA TYR A 567 12.05 -0.34 8.59
C TYR A 567 12.45 1.02 9.17
N THR A 568 13.72 1.44 9.05
CA THR A 568 14.15 2.76 9.56
C THR A 568 13.46 3.91 8.83
N THR A 569 12.99 3.67 7.60
CA THR A 569 12.15 4.61 6.84
C THR A 569 10.69 4.68 7.30
N GLY A 570 10.32 3.87 8.30
CA GLY A 570 8.98 3.77 8.87
C GLY A 570 8.08 2.76 8.17
N TYR A 571 8.39 2.29 6.96
CA TYR A 571 7.55 1.36 6.22
C TYR A 571 7.58 -0.07 6.80
N ILE A 572 6.44 -0.77 6.73
CA ILE A 572 6.37 -2.22 6.92
C ILE A 572 7.29 -2.88 5.87
N CYS A 573 8.38 -3.47 6.34
CA CYS A 573 9.27 -4.23 5.48
C CYS A 573 8.67 -5.60 5.17
N ASN A 574 9.18 -6.27 4.14
CA ASN A 574 8.66 -7.56 3.73
C ASN A 574 8.83 -8.59 4.85
N HIS A 575 9.90 -8.50 5.65
CA HIS A 575 10.15 -9.38 6.79
C HIS A 575 9.07 -9.29 7.87
N ILE A 576 8.67 -8.07 8.25
CA ILE A 576 7.54 -7.84 9.15
C ILE A 576 6.28 -8.41 8.50
N GLY A 577 6.04 -8.01 7.25
CA GLY A 577 4.88 -8.45 6.50
C GLY A 577 4.66 -9.96 6.50
N TRP A 578 5.71 -10.75 6.26
CA TRP A 578 5.66 -12.20 6.28
C TRP A 578 5.19 -12.75 7.63
N LEU A 579 5.75 -12.25 8.72
CA LEU A 579 5.36 -12.69 10.05
C LEU A 579 3.95 -12.23 10.40
N LEU A 580 3.56 -11.01 10.01
CA LEU A 580 2.17 -10.56 10.18
C LEU A 580 1.20 -11.48 9.44
N THR A 581 1.50 -11.88 8.20
CA THR A 581 0.65 -12.84 7.44
C THR A 581 0.61 -14.25 8.02
N MET A 582 1.59 -14.64 8.83
CA MET A 582 1.68 -15.98 9.41
C MET A 582 1.07 -16.08 10.81
N PHE A 583 1.24 -15.02 11.62
CA PHE A 583 0.95 -15.06 13.06
C PHE A 583 -0.23 -14.19 13.46
N LEU A 584 -0.67 -13.28 12.60
CA LEU A 584 -1.89 -12.53 12.87
C LEU A 584 -3.04 -13.24 12.18
N SER A 585 -3.95 -13.75 13.01
CA SER A 585 -5.31 -13.98 12.57
C SER A 585 -5.78 -12.69 11.91
N TYR A 586 -6.13 -12.77 10.63
CA TYR A 586 -6.99 -11.75 10.02
C TYR A 586 -8.14 -11.52 10.97
N GLN A 587 -8.51 -10.26 11.17
CA GLN A 587 -9.62 -9.86 12.03
C GLN A 587 -10.76 -10.87 11.91
N ASP A 588 -11.01 -11.60 13.01
CA ASP A 588 -12.02 -12.64 13.04
C ASP A 588 -13.35 -12.03 12.60
N GLN A 589 -14.19 -12.82 11.94
CA GLN A 589 -15.52 -12.35 11.56
C GLN A 589 -16.22 -11.85 12.83
N ILE A 590 -16.78 -10.64 12.76
CA ILE A 590 -17.55 -10.10 13.88
C ILE A 590 -18.87 -10.85 13.87
N GLU A 591 -19.01 -11.79 14.80
CA GLU A 591 -20.23 -12.61 14.91
C GLU A 591 -21.40 -11.79 15.49
N ASP A 592 -21.10 -10.83 16.38
CA ASP A 592 -22.12 -10.01 17.03
C ASP A 592 -22.75 -9.01 16.04
N HIS A 593 -24.02 -9.27 15.71
CA HIS A 593 -24.81 -8.41 14.84
C HIS A 593 -24.97 -6.99 15.38
N ASN A 594 -25.06 -6.80 16.70
CA ASN A 594 -25.21 -5.46 17.28
C ASN A 594 -23.96 -4.63 17.08
N VAL A 595 -22.78 -5.23 17.24
CA VAL A 595 -21.49 -4.57 16.96
C VAL A 595 -21.42 -4.16 15.50
N ARG A 596 -21.84 -5.04 14.58
CA ARG A 596 -21.90 -4.74 13.15
C ARG A 596 -22.86 -3.60 12.82
N GLU A 597 -24.04 -3.57 13.43
CA GLU A 597 -25.00 -2.47 13.25
C GLU A 597 -24.42 -1.15 13.80
N ILE A 598 -23.76 -1.19 14.95
CA ILE A 598 -23.07 -0.03 15.51
C ILE A 598 -21.99 0.47 14.55
N PHE A 599 -21.18 -0.41 13.95
CA PHE A 599 -20.16 -0.01 12.99
C PHE A 599 -20.75 0.59 11.71
N GLN A 600 -21.81 0.00 11.16
CA GLN A 600 -22.53 0.56 10.02
C GLN A 600 -23.06 1.95 10.34
N LYS A 601 -23.76 2.10 11.47
CA LYS A 601 -24.31 3.37 11.93
C LYS A 601 -23.23 4.41 12.21
N THR A 602 -22.09 3.97 12.76
CA THR A 602 -20.93 4.84 12.98
C THR A 602 -20.32 5.29 11.66
N ALA A 603 -20.27 4.43 10.64
CA ALA A 603 -19.77 4.79 9.32
C ALA A 603 -20.70 5.76 8.59
N THR A 604 -22.00 5.47 8.49
CA THR A 604 -22.95 6.17 7.62
C THR A 604 -23.74 7.28 8.31
N GLY A 605 -23.92 7.21 9.63
CA GLY A 605 -24.86 8.05 10.37
C GLY A 605 -26.33 7.59 10.29
N GLU A 606 -26.64 6.59 9.46
CA GLU A 606 -27.99 6.07 9.24
C GLU A 606 -28.18 4.70 9.93
N ARG A 607 -29.42 4.35 10.27
CA ARG A 607 -29.77 2.99 10.75
C ARG A 607 -29.89 2.04 9.55
N PHE A 608 -29.52 0.78 9.77
CA PHE A 608 -29.54 -0.29 8.79
C PHE A 608 -30.92 -0.43 8.11
N LEU A 609 -30.94 -0.42 6.77
CA LEU A 609 -32.00 -1.05 5.98
C LEU A 609 -31.39 -2.34 5.40
N PRO A 610 -31.95 -3.52 5.68
CA PRO A 610 -31.50 -4.75 5.05
C PRO A 610 -31.89 -4.70 3.58
N GLU A 611 -31.01 -4.22 2.71
CA GLU A 611 -31.01 -4.69 1.33
C GLU A 611 -30.11 -5.93 1.26
N GLN A 612 -30.59 -6.91 0.51
CA GLN A 612 -30.19 -8.31 0.52
C GLN A 612 -28.67 -8.53 0.55
N PRO A 613 -28.19 -9.63 1.17
CA PRO A 613 -26.77 -9.96 1.16
C PRO A 613 -26.26 -9.93 -0.29
N TYR A 614 -25.36 -9.00 -0.60
CA TYR A 614 -24.61 -9.04 -1.84
C TYR A 614 -23.96 -10.42 -1.93
N GLU A 615 -24.30 -11.16 -2.99
CA GLU A 615 -23.69 -12.46 -3.28
C GLU A 615 -22.18 -12.33 -3.16
N VAL A 616 -21.60 -13.21 -2.34
CA VAL A 616 -20.16 -13.38 -2.23
C VAL A 616 -19.68 -13.84 -3.61
N PHE A 617 -19.15 -12.93 -4.41
CA PHE A 617 -18.35 -13.32 -5.57
C PHE A 617 -17.06 -13.96 -5.04
N GLN A 618 -17.08 -15.29 -4.93
CA GLN A 618 -15.87 -16.10 -4.89
C GLN A 618 -15.26 -16.05 -6.30
N GLU A 619 -14.43 -15.04 -6.58
CA GLU A 619 -13.58 -15.08 -7.77
C GLU A 619 -12.46 -16.11 -7.53
N THR A 620 -12.61 -17.28 -8.14
CA THR A 620 -11.55 -18.24 -8.38
C THR A 620 -10.64 -17.71 -9.49
N GLU A 621 -9.64 -16.89 -9.15
CA GLU A 621 -8.59 -16.51 -10.12
C GLU A 621 -7.41 -17.48 -10.07
N GLU A 622 -7.19 -18.17 -11.19
CA GLU A 622 -5.96 -18.92 -11.48
C GLU A 622 -4.76 -17.96 -11.61
N LEU A 623 -3.80 -18.06 -10.70
CA LEU A 623 -2.54 -17.28 -10.71
C LEU A 623 -1.59 -17.74 -11.84
N ASP A 624 -1.31 -16.86 -12.81
CA ASP A 624 -0.30 -17.08 -13.86
C ASP A 624 1.15 -16.99 -13.27
N PRO A 625 1.99 -18.06 -13.32
CA PRO A 625 3.23 -18.15 -12.55
C PRO A 625 4.46 -17.36 -13.07
N LYS A 626 4.32 -16.37 -13.96
CA LYS A 626 5.50 -15.72 -14.60
C LYS A 626 5.52 -14.20 -14.53
N MET A 627 5.71 -13.64 -13.34
CA MET A 627 6.17 -12.26 -13.16
C MET A 627 7.50 -12.19 -12.42
N LYS A 628 8.57 -11.81 -13.15
CA LYS A 628 9.86 -11.38 -12.57
C LYS A 628 9.85 -9.87 -12.43
N TYR A 629 10.05 -9.40 -11.20
CA TYR A 629 10.06 -7.99 -10.81
C TYR A 629 11.39 -7.31 -11.16
N ALA A 630 11.32 -6.03 -11.56
CA ALA A 630 12.45 -5.12 -11.58
C ALA A 630 12.17 -4.02 -10.55
N GLU A 631 13.06 -3.88 -9.57
CA GLU A 631 12.98 -2.86 -8.53
C GLU A 631 13.46 -1.48 -9.03
N PRO A 632 13.00 -0.38 -8.41
CA PRO A 632 13.57 0.94 -8.64
C PRO A 632 14.93 1.10 -7.93
N GLU A 633 15.92 1.60 -8.66
CA GLU A 633 17.25 1.96 -8.15
C GLU A 633 17.15 3.06 -7.08
N SER A 634 17.57 2.75 -5.85
CA SER A 634 17.81 3.75 -4.80
C SER A 634 19.23 4.29 -4.93
N LYS A 635 19.38 5.61 -5.05
CA LYS A 635 20.68 6.29 -4.97
C LYS A 635 21.23 6.27 -3.54
N VAL A 636 22.39 5.63 -3.41
CA VAL A 636 23.60 5.93 -2.63
C VAL A 636 23.42 6.64 -1.27
N VAL A 637 23.66 5.89 -0.20
CA VAL A 637 24.38 6.35 1.00
C VAL A 637 25.46 5.30 1.28
N GLU A 638 26.71 5.75 1.41
CA GLU A 638 27.88 4.89 1.63
C GLU A 638 27.67 3.95 2.84
N GLN A 639 27.91 2.65 2.65
CA GLN A 639 28.08 1.71 3.75
C GLN A 639 29.22 0.72 3.45
N LEU A 640 30.10 0.60 4.45
CA LEU A 640 31.09 -0.46 4.60
C LEU A 640 30.36 -1.76 4.99
N ILE A 641 30.61 -2.84 4.27
CA ILE A 641 30.10 -4.18 4.61
C ILE A 641 31.26 -4.95 5.26
N ILE A 642 31.00 -5.49 6.45
CA ILE A 642 31.90 -6.40 7.16
C ILE A 642 31.31 -7.80 7.00
N ALA A 643 32.08 -8.72 6.40
CA ALA A 643 31.78 -10.14 6.32
C ALA A 643 32.79 -10.87 7.22
N GLY A 644 32.39 -11.24 8.44
CA GLY A 644 33.32 -11.79 9.43
C GLY A 644 34.30 -10.76 9.98
N ASN A 645 35.53 -11.16 10.31
CA ASN A 645 36.54 -10.28 10.96
C ASN A 645 37.31 -9.34 10.01
N GLU A 646 36.87 -9.15 8.75
CA GLU A 646 37.53 -8.22 7.82
C GLU A 646 36.58 -7.12 7.31
N VAL A 647 37.11 -5.89 7.28
CA VAL A 647 36.46 -4.68 6.76
C VAL A 647 36.78 -4.53 5.28
N ILE A 648 35.81 -4.77 4.40
CA ILE A 648 35.98 -4.52 2.96
C ILE A 648 35.54 -3.08 2.65
N LYS A 649 36.49 -2.26 2.21
CA LYS A 649 36.27 -0.89 1.76
C LYS A 649 35.93 -0.90 0.26
N LEU A 650 34.65 -0.79 -0.09
CA LEU A 650 34.24 -0.57 -1.48
C LEU A 650 34.46 0.89 -1.86
N GLN A 651 35.57 1.19 -2.53
CA GLN A 651 35.71 2.38 -3.35
C GLN A 651 35.07 2.08 -4.71
N ILE A 652 33.96 2.74 -5.02
CA ILE A 652 33.44 2.74 -6.40
C ILE A 652 34.19 3.86 -7.12
N VAL A 653 35.22 3.48 -7.88
CA VAL A 653 35.81 4.34 -8.90
C VAL A 653 34.77 4.49 -10.02
N ASN A 654 34.48 5.74 -10.39
CA ASN A 654 33.74 6.05 -11.61
C ASN A 654 34.67 5.75 -12.78
N ASP A 655 34.59 4.54 -13.36
CA ASP A 655 35.30 4.26 -14.60
C ASP A 655 34.32 4.36 -15.78
N GLU A 656 34.40 5.51 -16.45
CA GLU A 656 34.26 5.55 -17.91
C GLU A 656 35.30 4.55 -18.48
N VAL A 657 34.83 3.44 -19.04
CA VAL A 657 35.74 2.41 -19.59
C VAL A 657 36.29 2.88 -20.93
N ASP A 658 37.60 3.17 -20.93
CA ASP A 658 38.45 3.23 -22.12
C ASP A 658 38.59 1.81 -22.73
N PRO A 659 38.32 1.58 -24.04
CA PRO A 659 38.20 0.24 -24.62
C PRO A 659 39.51 -0.55 -24.82
N ASN A 660 40.68 -0.09 -24.36
CA ASN A 660 41.98 -0.64 -24.80
C ASN A 660 42.91 -1.13 -23.68
N VAL A 661 42.51 -2.12 -22.87
CA VAL A 661 43.50 -2.93 -22.12
C VAL A 661 43.06 -4.40 -22.00
N SER A 662 43.92 -5.31 -22.48
CA SER A 662 43.78 -6.77 -22.49
C SER A 662 44.45 -7.45 -21.29
N MET A 663 43.79 -8.47 -20.70
CA MET A 663 44.27 -9.78 -20.17
C MET A 663 45.48 -9.83 -19.16
N PRO A 664 45.63 -10.85 -18.26
CA PRO A 664 45.52 -12.29 -18.59
C PRO A 664 44.96 -13.27 -17.54
N MET A 665 44.69 -14.48 -18.05
CA MET A 665 44.37 -15.75 -17.37
C MET A 665 45.46 -16.22 -16.40
N GLN A 666 45.06 -17.04 -15.41
CA GLN A 666 45.65 -18.39 -15.27
C GLN A 666 44.73 -19.36 -14.52
N ILE A 667 44.54 -20.53 -15.14
CA ILE A 667 43.90 -21.76 -14.65
C ILE A 667 45.04 -22.73 -14.34
N SER A 668 44.96 -23.49 -13.23
CA SER A 668 45.69 -24.76 -13.11
C SER A 668 45.06 -25.75 -12.11
N ASN A 669 44.93 -26.99 -12.60
CA ASN A 669 45.01 -28.30 -11.91
C ASN A 669 43.75 -29.00 -11.30
N LEU A 670 42.98 -29.64 -12.21
CA LEU A 670 42.52 -31.06 -12.29
C LEU A 670 42.79 -32.06 -11.12
N PRO A 671 41.96 -33.14 -10.90
CA PRO A 671 41.69 -34.14 -11.94
C PRO A 671 40.29 -34.72 -12.10
N TYR A 672 40.15 -35.24 -13.32
CA TYR A 672 39.14 -36.08 -13.93
C TYR A 672 39.00 -37.43 -13.20
N VAL A 673 37.77 -37.87 -12.90
CA VAL A 673 37.45 -39.29 -12.63
C VAL A 673 36.22 -39.68 -13.46
N SER A 674 36.40 -40.73 -14.24
CA SER A 674 35.44 -41.36 -15.13
C SER A 674 34.39 -42.19 -14.37
N GLY A 675 33.16 -42.18 -14.89
CA GLY A 675 32.26 -43.35 -14.96
C GLY A 675 31.78 -43.97 -13.64
N VAL A 676 30.55 -43.67 -13.25
CA VAL A 676 29.75 -44.54 -12.36
C VAL A 676 28.37 -44.72 -12.96
N LEU A 677 28.03 -45.99 -13.21
CA LEU A 677 26.72 -46.49 -13.62
C LEU A 677 25.67 -46.15 -12.55
N VAL A 678 24.54 -45.57 -12.98
CA VAL A 678 23.34 -45.39 -12.14
C VAL A 678 22.72 -46.77 -11.89
N PRO A 679 22.40 -47.16 -10.64
CA PRO A 679 21.70 -48.42 -10.40
C PRO A 679 20.23 -48.29 -10.83
N VAL A 680 19.74 -49.33 -11.51
CA VAL A 680 18.32 -49.53 -11.80
C VAL A 680 17.61 -49.74 -10.47
N VAL A 681 16.82 -48.74 -10.06
CA VAL A 681 15.89 -48.85 -8.92
C VAL A 681 14.76 -49.77 -9.37
N THR A 682 14.49 -50.85 -8.62
CA THR A 682 13.36 -51.73 -8.90
C THR A 682 12.05 -51.04 -8.52
N ASP A 683 10.95 -51.38 -9.20
CA ASP A 683 9.63 -50.75 -8.95
C ASP A 683 9.18 -50.86 -7.49
N GLU A 684 9.58 -51.91 -6.76
CA GLU A 684 9.33 -52.06 -5.32
C GLU A 684 10.04 -51.01 -4.45
N GLN A 685 11.29 -50.65 -4.78
CA GLN A 685 12.04 -49.62 -4.03
C GLN A 685 11.51 -48.21 -4.33
N ALA A 686 10.95 -48.00 -5.53
CA ALA A 686 10.24 -46.76 -5.86
C ALA A 686 8.89 -46.67 -5.11
N LEU A 687 8.20 -47.80 -4.93
CA LEU A 687 6.93 -47.87 -4.18
C LEU A 687 7.13 -47.60 -2.69
N GLU A 688 8.14 -48.20 -2.06
CA GLU A 688 8.47 -48.00 -0.65
C GLU A 688 8.93 -46.55 -0.36
N ALA A 689 9.68 -45.94 -1.29
CA ALA A 689 10.02 -44.52 -1.21
C ALA A 689 8.78 -43.61 -1.35
N ALA A 690 7.82 -43.98 -2.21
CA ALA A 690 6.57 -43.24 -2.38
C ALA A 690 5.64 -43.35 -1.15
N GLU A 691 5.56 -44.53 -0.52
CA GLU A 691 4.78 -44.74 0.71
C GLU A 691 5.36 -43.96 1.89
N ASN A 692 6.69 -43.93 2.05
CA ASN A 692 7.35 -43.14 3.09
C ASN A 692 7.12 -41.64 2.90
N VAL A 693 7.19 -41.13 1.66
CA VAL A 693 6.86 -39.74 1.34
C VAL A 693 5.38 -39.44 1.62
N ASN A 694 4.47 -40.36 1.32
CA ASN A 694 3.05 -40.21 1.61
C ASN A 694 2.76 -40.19 3.12
N GLN A 695 3.41 -41.03 3.93
CA GLN A 695 3.26 -41.01 5.38
C GLN A 695 3.82 -39.72 6.02
N GLU A 696 4.97 -39.24 5.54
CA GLU A 696 5.57 -37.97 6.00
C GLU A 696 4.69 -36.77 5.63
N LEU A 697 4.12 -36.78 4.42
CA LEU A 697 3.15 -35.79 3.96
C LEU A 697 1.87 -35.82 4.80
N PHE A 698 1.32 -36.99 5.10
CA PHE A 698 0.10 -37.14 5.90
C PHE A 698 0.29 -36.69 7.35
N GLY A 699 1.43 -37.02 7.97
CA GLY A 699 1.80 -36.55 9.30
C GLY A 699 1.95 -35.03 9.37
N THR A 700 2.57 -34.45 8.33
CA THR A 700 2.72 -32.99 8.19
C THR A 700 1.35 -32.32 8.00
N PHE A 701 0.49 -32.89 7.16
CA PHE A 701 -0.85 -32.35 6.84
C PHE A 701 -1.81 -32.39 8.05
N SER A 702 -1.79 -33.48 8.81
CA SER A 702 -2.54 -33.63 10.08
C SER A 702 -2.07 -32.62 11.14
N GLY A 703 -0.76 -32.35 11.19
CA GLY A 703 -0.19 -31.29 12.04
C GLY A 703 -0.61 -29.88 11.62
N PHE A 704 -0.76 -29.62 10.32
CA PHE A 704 -1.22 -28.34 9.76
C PHE A 704 -2.71 -28.09 10.01
N LEU A 705 -3.56 -29.10 9.81
CA LEU A 705 -5.01 -29.02 10.07
C LEU A 705 -5.35 -28.67 11.53
N LYS A 706 -4.51 -29.11 12.48
CA LYS A 706 -4.66 -28.77 13.90
C LYS A 706 -4.23 -27.34 14.27
N LYS A 707 -3.42 -26.67 13.44
CA LYS A 707 -2.83 -25.34 13.76
C LYS A 707 -3.50 -24.17 13.05
N SER A 708 -4.06 -24.35 11.85
CA SER A 708 -4.87 -23.32 11.19
C SER A 708 -5.64 -23.91 9.99
N PRO A 709 -6.98 -24.03 10.08
CA PRO A 709 -7.82 -24.57 8.98
C PRO A 709 -7.76 -23.74 7.69
N LEU A 710 -7.34 -22.47 7.76
CA LEU A 710 -7.33 -21.52 6.63
C LEU A 710 -6.06 -21.59 5.76
N LEU A 711 -5.03 -22.35 6.18
CA LEU A 711 -3.78 -22.54 5.42
C LEU A 711 -3.83 -23.71 4.42
N VAL A 712 -4.96 -24.43 4.36
CA VAL A 712 -5.12 -25.65 3.58
C VAL A 712 -4.98 -25.37 2.07
N GLY A 713 -5.59 -24.30 1.55
CA GLY A 713 -5.56 -23.95 0.12
C GLY A 713 -4.15 -23.68 -0.45
N PRO A 714 -3.34 -22.78 0.13
CA PRO A 714 -2.01 -22.46 -0.40
C PRO A 714 -0.99 -23.61 -0.31
N VAL A 715 -1.12 -24.49 0.69
CA VAL A 715 -0.25 -25.67 0.86
C VAL A 715 -0.64 -26.77 -0.12
N LEU A 716 -1.94 -27.02 -0.31
CA LEU A 716 -2.46 -27.93 -1.34
C LEU A 716 -2.06 -27.48 -2.75
N GLN A 717 -2.15 -26.19 -3.06
CA GLN A 717 -1.75 -25.65 -4.36
C GLN A 717 -0.25 -25.93 -4.67
N ARG A 718 0.62 -25.86 -3.65
CA ARG A 718 2.06 -26.17 -3.79
C ARG A 718 2.32 -27.67 -3.94
N MET A 719 1.53 -28.51 -3.29
CA MET A 719 1.63 -29.97 -3.42
C MET A 719 1.17 -30.43 -4.81
N LEU A 720 0.04 -29.91 -5.30
CA LEU A 720 -0.47 -30.18 -6.65
C LEU A 720 0.50 -29.73 -7.75
N ASN A 721 1.13 -28.56 -7.58
CA ASN A 721 2.15 -28.07 -8.50
C ASN A 721 3.44 -28.92 -8.53
N LYS A 722 3.72 -29.73 -7.49
CA LYS A 722 4.88 -30.63 -7.45
C LYS A 722 4.60 -32.01 -8.06
N THR A 723 3.37 -32.52 -7.97
CA THR A 723 3.03 -33.88 -8.42
C THR A 723 2.65 -33.96 -9.90
N LYS A 724 2.33 -32.84 -10.56
CA LYS A 724 1.97 -32.77 -12.01
C LYS A 724 0.79 -33.67 -12.44
N SER A 725 0.06 -34.30 -11.52
CA SER A 725 -0.91 -35.35 -11.85
C SER A 725 -2.38 -34.98 -11.62
N LEU A 726 -2.69 -33.84 -10.98
CA LEU A 726 -4.07 -33.46 -10.66
C LEU A 726 -4.34 -32.01 -11.08
N ASN A 727 -5.37 -31.82 -11.90
CA ASN A 727 -5.65 -30.56 -12.60
C ASN A 727 -6.57 -29.61 -11.82
N SER A 728 -7.14 -30.03 -10.68
CA SER A 728 -7.96 -29.17 -9.81
C SER A 728 -7.99 -29.66 -8.35
N VAL A 729 -8.39 -28.79 -7.43
CA VAL A 729 -8.63 -29.12 -6.01
C VAL A 729 -9.83 -30.07 -5.85
N GLU A 730 -10.84 -29.95 -6.73
CA GLU A 730 -11.97 -30.89 -6.81
C GLU A 730 -11.49 -32.32 -7.13
N ASP A 731 -10.59 -32.50 -8.11
CA ASP A 731 -10.08 -33.81 -8.50
C ASP A 731 -9.30 -34.50 -7.37
N PHE A 732 -8.60 -33.71 -6.54
CA PHE A 732 -7.90 -34.20 -5.36
C PHE A 732 -8.88 -34.67 -4.27
N LEU A 733 -9.95 -33.91 -4.02
CA LEU A 733 -10.96 -34.30 -3.03
C LEU A 733 -11.72 -35.57 -3.46
N VAL A 734 -12.02 -35.70 -4.75
CA VAL A 734 -12.63 -36.90 -5.33
C VAL A 734 -11.67 -38.10 -5.26
N ALA A 735 -10.37 -37.90 -5.50
CA ALA A 735 -9.36 -38.95 -5.34
C ALA A 735 -9.19 -39.40 -3.88
N CYS A 736 -9.21 -38.46 -2.93
CA CYS A 736 -9.18 -38.79 -1.50
C CYS A 736 -10.43 -39.53 -1.02
N GLN A 737 -11.62 -39.18 -1.55
CA GLN A 737 -12.85 -39.91 -1.26
C GLN A 737 -12.81 -41.34 -1.84
N LYS A 738 -12.39 -41.50 -3.10
CA LYS A 738 -12.22 -42.83 -3.71
C LYS A 738 -11.17 -43.69 -3.01
N PHE A 739 -10.07 -43.11 -2.55
CA PHE A 739 -9.04 -43.85 -1.81
C PHE A 739 -9.56 -44.36 -0.46
N ASN A 740 -10.41 -43.59 0.21
CA ASN A 740 -11.07 -44.00 1.46
C ASN A 740 -12.12 -45.10 1.26
N GLU A 741 -12.73 -45.17 0.07
CA GLU A 741 -13.76 -46.16 -0.26
C GLU A 741 -13.17 -47.47 -0.80
N ASP A 742 -12.13 -47.41 -1.66
CA ASP A 742 -11.63 -48.58 -2.41
C ASP A 742 -10.22 -49.05 -2.01
N GLY A 743 -9.53 -48.35 -1.09
CA GLY A 743 -8.27 -48.80 -0.48
C GLY A 743 -7.11 -49.05 -1.44
N THR A 744 -7.17 -48.57 -2.69
CA THR A 744 -6.13 -48.74 -3.71
C THR A 744 -5.73 -47.40 -4.33
N PRO A 745 -4.43 -47.12 -4.54
CA PRO A 745 -3.96 -45.86 -5.10
C PRO A 745 -4.10 -45.85 -6.63
N SER A 746 -4.78 -44.85 -7.19
CA SER A 746 -4.79 -44.53 -8.63
C SER A 746 -3.99 -43.29 -8.94
#